data_AF-A0A975JVH6-F1
#
_entry.id   AF-A0A975JVH6-F1
#
_cell.length_a   1.000
_cell.length_b   1.000
_cell.length_c   1.000
_cell.angle_alpha   90.00
_cell.angle_beta   90.00
_cell.angle_gamma   90.00
#
_symmetry.space_group_name_H-M   'P 1'
#
loop_
_entity.id
_entity.type
_entity.pdbx_description
1 polymer ?
#
loop_
_entity_poly.entity_id
_entity_poly.type
_entity_poly.pdbx_seq_one_letter_code
_entity_poly.pdbx_strand_id
1 'polypeptide(L)'
;MTNRFWPVARGHRITSPFGPRWGTHHAGVDFGWDGGSANRPVYACAGGRVTRSGAAAGYGGPDPAGWLVIDHPTEDGGGTTEYGHIVGEVVDGTRVEAGQRIGHINPDQASNGGVAPHLHLSVMPLGYDPSRKIDPMPWLKDAAYPGEHVSPERPSEATTDDLVGKEMVDYSAGIPGARAIKDAGFVGAVRYVSERRANWMQGKPLTRAEADDFKHHGLQLVSNYQFAKGGFATSDYNRGFPGGAQDARKAQDIHEAAGGHPRGVIYVSIDAAPSQAEWDGKVRPYLEAWQEFLGNERLGVYCNPWVIDRCLEAGIGTFFWEHGWGGDIDAAAHPAAHIKQFEIDRRRVNGIGVDRNRILKPLFGQWGTEGEAVPVTPREQPEQAVPQLKPLTKVWRGDPVWLPKVMRLWGLALTDVGNPMNCGHGDFREVRGVIGHHTAGGTTNDWKVVKNGRAGLAGPLAQLVLEKDGTFKFIAVGICNHAGPGRGSAWAPKFTTDANWYTIGIEAVSRGIPPWDWTPEQLRSYKICTAAILWYLGKDSSWFCGHREYNLVHGKIDPAGIDLDQFRREVQELIDRGPDVYRNAGPQPGVKTRIEQVRDTNDWLGHTTIVERERPSPDGVGRYAHYEHGSIYFHPEIGTFAVPKPGIYDFWASVGWETSFLGYPTDDAVQVDQGTWQNFQHGTIYHRTGDDHAWPVHGGIAETWRSAGGVTGKFGWPQSREIEHCSDTVYQEFENGRIYWRFTGGPVAVPDVAGGVPPTEAPPVVGEPETDARDQVGDTVHGAEDVSPVTRPAANATWDGIWRVGVEPLSGDQVRLIQRRALRAFGSYSRPLGVQINGVYDGPTGKFVKEFQSRKNSTGFQPRLPANPNAQPGDCDYETKKALGVL
;
A
#
# COMPACT_ATOMS: atom_id res chain seq x y z
N MET A 1 -5.43 -7.62 -33.16
CA MET A 1 -5.23 -9.09 -33.18
C MET A 1 -4.97 -9.52 -31.74
N THR A 2 -5.56 -10.62 -31.28
CA THR A 2 -5.43 -11.08 -29.89
C THR A 2 -4.02 -11.61 -29.63
N ASN A 3 -3.32 -11.05 -28.66
CA ASN A 3 -1.95 -11.43 -28.32
C ASN A 3 -1.98 -12.79 -27.60
N ARG A 4 -1.75 -13.89 -28.33
CA ARG A 4 -1.77 -15.26 -27.77
C ARG A 4 -0.38 -15.87 -27.73
N PHE A 5 -0.12 -16.64 -26.69
CA PHE A 5 1.12 -17.38 -26.47
C PHE A 5 0.85 -18.87 -26.33
N TRP A 6 1.83 -19.69 -26.71
CA TRP A 6 1.88 -21.08 -26.31
C TRP A 6 2.04 -21.17 -24.79
N PRO A 7 1.40 -22.14 -24.13
CA PRO A 7 1.51 -22.28 -22.68
C PRO A 7 2.86 -22.86 -22.23
N VAL A 8 3.72 -23.26 -23.18
CA VAL A 8 4.99 -23.95 -22.99
C VAL A 8 6.02 -23.47 -24.00
N ALA A 9 7.31 -23.56 -23.67
CA ALA A 9 8.41 -23.23 -24.59
C ALA A 9 8.51 -24.21 -25.78
N ARG A 10 9.21 -23.80 -26.85
CA ARG A 10 9.42 -24.62 -28.05
C ARG A 10 10.17 -25.93 -27.73
N GLY A 11 9.95 -26.93 -28.58
CA GLY A 11 10.53 -28.27 -28.44
C GLY A 11 9.65 -29.25 -27.66
N HIS A 12 8.44 -28.83 -27.29
CA HIS A 12 7.43 -29.74 -26.75
C HIS A 12 6.90 -30.68 -27.84
N ARG A 13 6.33 -31.79 -27.42
CA ARG A 13 5.50 -32.69 -28.23
C ARG A 13 4.08 -32.70 -27.66
N ILE A 14 3.10 -32.96 -28.52
CA ILE A 14 1.74 -33.27 -28.07
C ILE A 14 1.75 -34.72 -27.60
N THR A 15 1.52 -34.93 -26.30
CA THR A 15 1.46 -36.28 -25.71
C THR A 15 0.08 -36.90 -25.82
N SER A 16 -0.97 -36.07 -25.90
CA SER A 16 -2.35 -36.50 -26.16
C SER A 16 -3.13 -35.37 -26.84
N PRO A 17 -3.70 -35.57 -28.04
CA PRO A 17 -4.50 -34.55 -28.73
C PRO A 17 -5.92 -34.45 -28.17
N PHE A 18 -6.65 -33.39 -28.56
CA PHE A 18 -8.08 -33.25 -28.31
C PHE A 18 -8.87 -34.30 -29.11
N GLY A 19 -9.88 -34.94 -28.50
CA GLY A 19 -10.77 -35.87 -29.19
C GLY A 19 -10.97 -37.24 -28.51
N PRO A 20 -11.60 -38.22 -29.20
CA PRO A 20 -11.94 -39.52 -28.61
C PRO A 20 -10.71 -40.35 -28.21
N ARG A 21 -10.72 -40.88 -26.97
CA ARG A 21 -9.70 -41.78 -26.43
C ARG A 21 -10.35 -42.88 -25.58
N TRP A 22 -10.13 -44.15 -25.94
CA TRP A 22 -10.54 -45.32 -25.14
C TRP A 22 -11.98 -45.28 -24.59
N GLY A 23 -12.94 -44.80 -25.39
CA GLY A 23 -14.35 -44.72 -25.01
C GLY A 23 -14.75 -43.45 -24.23
N THR A 24 -13.80 -42.55 -23.94
CA THR A 24 -14.05 -41.22 -23.34
C THR A 24 -13.56 -40.09 -24.25
N HIS A 25 -14.03 -38.86 -24.06
CA HIS A 25 -13.61 -37.71 -24.85
C HIS A 25 -12.54 -36.91 -24.09
N HIS A 26 -11.37 -36.71 -24.69
CA HIS A 26 -10.30 -35.88 -24.14
C HIS A 26 -10.55 -34.41 -24.49
N ALA A 27 -11.05 -33.65 -23.52
CA ALA A 27 -11.51 -32.27 -23.71
C ALA A 27 -10.39 -31.22 -23.57
N GLY A 28 -9.17 -31.54 -23.97
CA GLY A 28 -8.01 -30.64 -23.95
C GLY A 28 -6.83 -31.23 -24.73
N VAL A 29 -5.66 -30.59 -24.64
CA VAL A 29 -4.41 -31.06 -25.26
C VAL A 29 -3.33 -31.20 -24.21
N ASP A 30 -2.62 -32.31 -24.24
CA ASP A 30 -1.51 -32.58 -23.34
C ASP A 30 -0.16 -32.29 -24.02
N PHE A 31 0.70 -31.55 -23.31
CA PHE A 31 2.03 -31.19 -23.77
C PHE A 31 3.11 -31.80 -22.87
N GLY A 32 4.16 -32.36 -23.49
CA GLY A 32 5.32 -32.90 -22.78
C GLY A 32 6.59 -32.82 -23.60
N TRP A 33 7.69 -33.38 -23.10
CA TRP A 33 8.98 -33.42 -23.80
C TRP A 33 9.61 -34.82 -23.78
N ASP A 34 10.41 -35.10 -24.80
CA ASP A 34 11.36 -36.19 -24.78
C ASP A 34 12.36 -35.97 -23.62
N GLY A 35 12.59 -37.01 -22.80
CA GLY A 35 13.43 -36.91 -21.60
C GLY A 35 12.73 -36.38 -20.33
N GLY A 36 11.45 -36.00 -20.41
CA GLY A 36 10.62 -35.65 -19.25
C GLY A 36 10.21 -34.17 -19.16
N SER A 37 9.06 -33.94 -18.52
CA SER A 37 8.44 -32.59 -18.46
C SER A 37 8.37 -31.99 -17.05
N ALA A 38 8.83 -32.71 -16.03
CA ALA A 38 8.83 -32.28 -14.63
C ALA A 38 9.48 -30.89 -14.46
N ASN A 39 8.87 -30.01 -13.66
CA ASN A 39 9.32 -28.66 -13.34
C ASN A 39 9.50 -27.70 -14.52
N ARG A 40 9.08 -28.07 -15.74
CA ARG A 40 9.13 -27.15 -16.87
C ARG A 40 8.12 -26.01 -16.69
N PRO A 41 8.47 -24.77 -17.04
CA PRO A 41 7.61 -23.61 -16.81
C PRO A 41 6.35 -23.64 -17.68
N VAL A 42 5.27 -23.07 -17.15
CA VAL A 42 3.96 -22.91 -17.78
C VAL A 42 3.58 -21.44 -17.81
N TYR A 43 3.03 -21.01 -18.94
CA TYR A 43 2.77 -19.60 -19.25
C TYR A 43 1.30 -19.36 -19.60
N ALA A 44 0.79 -18.17 -19.31
CA ALA A 44 -0.56 -17.76 -19.68
C ALA A 44 -0.68 -17.59 -21.19
N CYS A 45 -1.64 -18.26 -21.82
CA CYS A 45 -1.85 -18.16 -23.26
C CYS A 45 -2.41 -16.81 -23.70
N ALA A 46 -3.08 -16.07 -22.81
CA ALA A 46 -3.61 -14.73 -23.05
C ALA A 46 -3.70 -13.97 -21.71
N GLY A 47 -3.82 -12.64 -21.78
CA GLY A 47 -3.97 -11.80 -20.58
C GLY A 47 -5.35 -11.99 -19.94
N GLY A 48 -5.46 -11.89 -18.62
CA GLY A 48 -6.74 -12.06 -17.95
C GLY A 48 -6.63 -12.18 -16.44
N ARG A 49 -7.75 -12.45 -15.77
CA ARG A 49 -7.82 -12.64 -14.32
C ARG A 49 -7.87 -14.12 -13.98
N VAL A 50 -7.03 -14.56 -13.06
CA VAL A 50 -7.10 -15.90 -12.48
C VAL A 50 -8.39 -16.00 -11.67
N THR A 51 -9.30 -16.87 -12.08
CA THR A 51 -10.61 -17.05 -11.43
C THR A 51 -10.69 -18.29 -10.56
N ARG A 52 -9.79 -19.26 -10.80
CA ARG A 52 -9.65 -20.47 -9.97
C ARG A 52 -8.20 -20.96 -9.97
N SER A 53 -7.72 -21.44 -8.83
CA SER A 53 -6.39 -22.01 -8.64
C SER A 53 -6.42 -23.04 -7.52
N GLY A 54 -5.56 -24.07 -7.63
CA GLY A 54 -5.40 -25.11 -6.61
C GLY A 54 -5.99 -26.46 -7.01
N ALA A 55 -6.29 -27.28 -6.01
CA ALA A 55 -6.65 -28.68 -6.19
C ALA A 55 -7.96 -28.87 -6.98
N ALA A 56 -7.93 -29.75 -7.98
CA ALA A 56 -9.12 -30.13 -8.70
C ALA A 56 -9.14 -31.57 -9.18
N ALA A 57 -10.34 -32.18 -9.15
CA ALA A 57 -10.55 -33.54 -9.60
C ALA A 57 -10.24 -33.67 -11.09
N GLY A 58 -9.29 -34.54 -11.43
CA GLY A 58 -8.83 -34.75 -12.81
C GLY A 58 -7.62 -33.90 -13.24
N TYR A 59 -7.13 -32.97 -12.42
CA TYR A 59 -6.13 -31.97 -12.83
C TYR A 59 -4.83 -31.97 -12.01
N GLY A 60 -4.52 -33.02 -11.26
CA GLY A 60 -3.15 -33.18 -10.76
C GLY A 60 -2.90 -32.99 -9.27
N GLY A 61 -3.80 -33.45 -8.39
CA GLY A 61 -3.52 -33.58 -6.96
C GLY A 61 -3.97 -32.42 -6.06
N PRO A 62 -3.53 -32.38 -4.78
CA PRO A 62 -3.88 -31.34 -3.82
C PRO A 62 -2.97 -30.10 -3.94
N ASP A 63 -3.55 -28.93 -3.64
CA ASP A 63 -2.91 -27.61 -3.58
C ASP A 63 -1.53 -27.67 -2.90
N PRO A 64 -0.46 -27.09 -3.50
CA PRO A 64 -0.44 -26.20 -4.66
C PRO A 64 -0.44 -26.89 -6.03
N ALA A 65 -0.44 -28.22 -6.06
CA ALA A 65 -0.58 -28.98 -7.29
C ALA A 65 -2.06 -29.07 -7.71
N GLY A 66 -2.35 -28.78 -8.97
CA GLY A 66 -3.71 -28.86 -9.48
C GLY A 66 -3.91 -28.07 -10.76
N TRP A 67 -4.99 -27.28 -10.78
CA TRP A 67 -5.40 -26.50 -11.94
C TRP A 67 -5.16 -25.00 -11.75
N LEU A 68 -5.30 -24.27 -12.85
CA LEU A 68 -5.49 -22.83 -12.88
C LEU A 68 -6.44 -22.46 -14.01
N VAL A 69 -7.37 -21.52 -13.75
CA VAL A 69 -8.32 -21.00 -14.74
C VAL A 69 -8.14 -19.49 -14.89
N ILE A 70 -7.95 -19.00 -16.11
CA ILE A 70 -7.82 -17.57 -16.43
C ILE A 70 -9.01 -17.14 -17.28
N ASP A 71 -9.79 -16.18 -16.79
CA ASP A 71 -10.83 -15.50 -17.55
C ASP A 71 -10.22 -14.34 -18.34
N HIS A 72 -10.38 -14.36 -19.65
CA HIS A 72 -9.83 -13.38 -20.58
C HIS A 72 -10.95 -12.41 -20.96
N PRO A 73 -10.99 -11.20 -20.39
CA PRO A 73 -12.01 -10.22 -20.77
C PRO A 73 -11.89 -9.88 -22.27
N THR A 74 -12.97 -9.34 -22.84
CA THR A 74 -13.05 -9.06 -24.29
C THR A 74 -11.87 -8.22 -24.81
N GLU A 75 -11.38 -7.28 -23.99
CA GLU A 75 -10.21 -6.44 -24.25
C GLU A 75 -8.88 -7.21 -24.36
N ASP A 76 -8.75 -8.36 -23.68
CA ASP A 76 -7.55 -9.21 -23.65
C ASP A 76 -7.67 -10.44 -24.57
N GLY A 77 -8.77 -10.54 -25.31
CA GLY A 77 -8.97 -11.53 -26.37
C GLY A 77 -10.16 -12.47 -26.19
N GLY A 78 -10.91 -12.34 -25.10
CA GLY A 78 -12.13 -13.12 -24.84
C GLY A 78 -11.87 -14.61 -24.59
N GLY A 79 -12.70 -15.24 -23.75
CA GLY A 79 -12.59 -16.68 -23.51
C GLY A 79 -12.09 -17.02 -22.11
N THR A 80 -11.88 -18.31 -21.87
CA THR A 80 -11.26 -18.82 -20.64
C THR A 80 -10.26 -19.91 -21.00
N THR A 81 -9.08 -19.88 -20.39
CA THR A 81 -8.10 -20.98 -20.47
C THR A 81 -7.97 -21.70 -19.14
N GLU A 82 -7.78 -23.01 -19.20
CA GLU A 82 -7.62 -23.87 -18.03
C GLU A 82 -6.35 -24.73 -18.20
N TYR A 83 -5.49 -24.70 -17.18
CA TYR A 83 -4.19 -25.36 -17.12
C TYR A 83 -4.24 -26.43 -16.04
N GLY A 84 -3.84 -27.65 -16.38
CA GLY A 84 -3.87 -28.81 -15.49
C GLY A 84 -2.51 -29.47 -15.31
N HIS A 85 -2.37 -30.23 -14.23
CA HIS A 85 -1.16 -30.97 -13.88
C HIS A 85 0.03 -30.04 -13.58
N ILE A 86 -0.26 -28.86 -13.02
CA ILE A 86 0.74 -27.84 -12.70
C ILE A 86 0.79 -27.58 -11.19
N VAL A 87 1.90 -27.02 -10.74
CA VAL A 87 1.98 -26.27 -9.49
C VAL A 87 1.85 -24.79 -9.85
N GLY A 88 0.74 -24.18 -9.42
CA GLY A 88 0.46 -22.77 -9.69
C GLY A 88 1.38 -21.84 -8.90
N GLU A 89 1.87 -20.78 -9.54
CA GLU A 89 2.70 -19.73 -8.93
C GLU A 89 1.93 -18.41 -8.75
N VAL A 90 0.66 -18.37 -9.18
CA VAL A 90 -0.26 -17.24 -9.03
C VAL A 90 -1.57 -17.72 -8.39
N VAL A 91 -2.30 -16.80 -7.75
CA VAL A 91 -3.49 -17.10 -6.93
C VAL A 91 -4.77 -16.48 -7.50
N ASP A 92 -5.94 -16.91 -6.99
CA ASP A 92 -7.24 -16.35 -7.37
C ASP A 92 -7.27 -14.82 -7.23
N GLY A 93 -7.84 -14.15 -8.22
CA GLY A 93 -7.92 -12.70 -8.31
C GLY A 93 -6.72 -12.03 -8.99
N THR A 94 -5.58 -12.74 -9.14
CA THR A 94 -4.38 -12.20 -9.81
C THR A 94 -4.68 -11.84 -11.27
N ARG A 95 -4.34 -10.63 -11.74
CA ARG A 95 -4.32 -10.32 -13.18
C ARG A 95 -2.96 -10.75 -13.74
N VAL A 96 -2.97 -11.45 -14.87
CA VAL A 96 -1.77 -11.95 -15.56
C VAL A 96 -1.74 -11.47 -17.01
N GLU A 97 -0.55 -11.26 -17.54
CA GLU A 97 -0.33 -10.88 -18.94
C GLU A 97 -0.17 -12.10 -19.85
N ALA A 98 -0.47 -11.94 -21.15
CA ALA A 98 -0.21 -12.97 -22.14
C ALA A 98 1.30 -13.29 -22.21
N GLY A 99 1.67 -14.55 -22.07
CA GLY A 99 3.06 -15.01 -22.01
C GLY A 99 3.71 -14.91 -20.63
N GLN A 100 3.01 -14.44 -19.59
CA GLN A 100 3.51 -14.42 -18.21
C GLN A 100 3.63 -15.85 -17.66
N ARG A 101 4.70 -16.15 -16.91
CA ARG A 101 4.84 -17.41 -16.18
C ARG A 101 3.80 -17.48 -15.06
N ILE A 102 3.02 -18.56 -15.04
CA ILE A 102 1.92 -18.78 -14.09
C ILE A 102 2.10 -20.03 -13.23
N GLY A 103 3.11 -20.84 -13.53
CA GLY A 103 3.40 -22.07 -12.78
C GLY A 103 4.45 -22.93 -13.46
N HIS A 104 4.54 -24.18 -13.04
CA HIS A 104 5.36 -25.20 -13.66
C HIS A 104 4.67 -26.57 -13.64
N ILE A 105 5.04 -27.46 -14.55
CA ILE A 105 4.50 -28.83 -14.62
C ILE A 105 4.87 -29.58 -13.35
N ASN A 106 3.86 -30.15 -12.68
CA ASN A 106 4.06 -30.85 -11.43
C ASN A 106 4.95 -32.10 -11.63
N PRO A 107 6.10 -32.22 -10.94
CA PRO A 107 6.98 -33.38 -11.07
C PRO A 107 6.37 -34.68 -10.54
N ASP A 108 5.37 -34.62 -9.66
CA ASP A 108 4.80 -35.81 -9.02
C ASP A 108 3.79 -36.54 -9.91
N GLN A 109 4.17 -37.71 -10.42
CA GLN A 109 3.30 -38.58 -11.24
C GLN A 109 2.10 -39.13 -10.46
N ALA A 110 2.21 -39.27 -9.13
CA ALA A 110 1.10 -39.77 -8.29
C ALA A 110 -0.07 -38.78 -8.29
N SER A 111 0.21 -37.49 -8.47
CA SER A 111 -0.79 -36.45 -8.57
C SER A 111 -1.59 -36.52 -9.90
N ASN A 112 -1.01 -37.11 -10.94
CA ASN A 112 -1.52 -37.15 -12.32
C ASN A 112 -1.97 -38.57 -12.74
N GLY A 113 -2.52 -39.35 -11.81
CA GLY A 113 -3.03 -40.70 -12.10
C GLY A 113 -1.95 -41.70 -12.52
N GLY A 114 -0.69 -41.47 -12.13
CA GLY A 114 0.45 -42.34 -12.46
C GLY A 114 1.02 -42.13 -13.86
N VAL A 115 0.59 -41.10 -14.59
CA VAL A 115 1.09 -40.76 -15.92
C VAL A 115 2.31 -39.85 -15.80
N ALA A 116 3.25 -39.95 -16.75
CA ALA A 116 4.43 -39.09 -16.82
C ALA A 116 4.05 -37.59 -16.79
N PRO A 117 4.83 -36.70 -16.14
CA PRO A 117 4.50 -35.29 -16.01
C PRO A 117 4.28 -34.64 -17.38
N HIS A 118 3.20 -33.88 -17.50
CA HIS A 118 2.78 -33.16 -18.70
C HIS A 118 1.92 -31.96 -18.28
N LEU A 119 1.70 -31.01 -19.17
CA LEU A 119 0.71 -29.94 -19.02
C LEU A 119 -0.57 -30.36 -19.74
N HIS A 120 -1.73 -30.22 -19.10
CA HIS A 120 -3.03 -30.28 -19.79
C HIS A 120 -3.56 -28.86 -20.04
N LEU A 121 -4.00 -28.55 -21.27
CA LEU A 121 -4.63 -27.26 -21.60
C LEU A 121 -6.03 -27.46 -22.17
N SER A 122 -7.00 -26.73 -21.64
CA SER A 122 -8.37 -26.61 -22.15
C SER A 122 -8.69 -25.15 -22.51
N VAL A 123 -9.50 -24.93 -23.55
CA VAL A 123 -9.96 -23.59 -23.98
C VAL A 123 -11.48 -23.56 -24.05
N MET A 124 -12.08 -22.50 -23.53
CA MET A 124 -13.49 -22.18 -23.68
C MET A 124 -13.60 -20.81 -24.36
N PRO A 125 -14.33 -20.66 -25.48
CA PRO A 125 -14.29 -19.43 -26.30
C PRO A 125 -15.06 -18.24 -25.71
N LEU A 126 -15.83 -18.43 -24.63
CA LEU A 126 -16.65 -17.40 -23.96
C LEU A 126 -16.30 -17.38 -22.46
N GLY A 127 -17.29 -17.38 -21.55
CA GLY A 127 -17.02 -17.57 -20.13
C GLY A 127 -16.67 -19.02 -19.78
N TYR A 128 -16.33 -19.25 -18.51
CA TYR A 128 -16.05 -20.58 -18.01
C TYR A 128 -17.28 -21.50 -18.10
N ASP A 129 -17.22 -22.45 -19.02
CA ASP A 129 -18.20 -23.52 -19.20
C ASP A 129 -17.47 -24.80 -19.63
N PRO A 130 -17.16 -25.71 -18.67
CA PRO A 130 -16.43 -26.95 -18.95
C PRO A 130 -17.09 -27.88 -19.96
N SER A 131 -18.39 -27.70 -20.25
CA SER A 131 -19.11 -28.48 -21.26
C SER A 131 -18.87 -27.99 -22.70
N ARG A 132 -18.31 -26.78 -22.87
CA ARG A 132 -18.10 -26.10 -24.17
C ARG A 132 -16.63 -25.95 -24.54
N LYS A 133 -15.80 -26.87 -24.08
CA LYS A 133 -14.38 -26.90 -24.43
C LYS A 133 -14.19 -27.16 -25.92
N ILE A 134 -13.29 -26.40 -26.52
CA ILE A 134 -12.90 -26.53 -27.92
C ILE A 134 -11.48 -27.08 -28.03
N ASP A 135 -11.13 -27.59 -29.20
CA ASP A 135 -9.74 -27.93 -29.51
C ASP A 135 -8.84 -26.67 -29.35
N PRO A 136 -7.85 -26.68 -28.45
CA PRO A 136 -6.92 -25.57 -28.29
C PRO A 136 -6.01 -25.35 -29.50
N MET A 137 -5.79 -26.35 -30.37
CA MET A 137 -4.80 -26.25 -31.44
C MET A 137 -5.16 -25.21 -32.51
N PRO A 138 -6.41 -25.13 -33.03
CA PRO A 138 -6.83 -24.01 -33.85
C PRO A 138 -6.75 -22.66 -33.13
N TRP A 139 -7.00 -22.64 -31.82
CA TRP A 139 -6.97 -21.43 -31.01
C TRP A 139 -5.55 -20.89 -30.80
N LEU A 140 -4.55 -21.78 -30.79
CA LEU A 140 -3.11 -21.50 -30.66
C LEU A 140 -2.35 -21.40 -32.00
N LYS A 141 -3.01 -21.60 -33.14
CA LYS A 141 -2.37 -21.76 -34.47
C LYS A 141 -1.32 -20.69 -34.81
N ASP A 142 -1.56 -19.44 -34.41
CA ASP A 142 -0.69 -18.29 -34.68
C ASP A 142 -0.09 -17.69 -33.39
N ALA A 143 -0.12 -18.42 -32.28
CA ALA A 143 0.41 -17.97 -31.00
C ALA A 143 1.94 -17.95 -30.98
N ALA A 144 2.52 -16.95 -30.31
CA ALA A 144 3.97 -16.86 -30.10
C ALA A 144 4.45 -17.83 -29.01
N TYR A 145 5.68 -18.35 -29.09
CA TYR A 145 6.24 -19.16 -28.00
C TYR A 145 6.77 -18.27 -26.87
N PRO A 146 6.58 -18.64 -25.59
CA PRO A 146 7.12 -17.90 -24.47
C PRO A 146 8.64 -17.97 -24.48
N GLY A 147 9.30 -16.81 -24.34
CA GLY A 147 10.76 -16.67 -24.43
C GLY A 147 11.32 -16.68 -25.84
N GLU A 148 10.50 -16.92 -26.87
CA GLU A 148 10.91 -16.68 -28.26
C GLU A 148 10.50 -15.28 -28.67
N HIS A 149 11.48 -14.40 -28.72
CA HIS A 149 11.39 -13.21 -29.53
C HIS A 149 11.07 -13.63 -30.97
N VAL A 150 9.82 -13.45 -31.40
CA VAL A 150 9.63 -12.91 -32.74
C VAL A 150 10.15 -11.49 -32.62
N SER A 151 11.44 -11.32 -32.86
CA SER A 151 11.92 -10.08 -33.43
C SER A 151 11.06 -9.88 -34.68
N PRO A 152 10.14 -8.90 -34.75
CA PRO A 152 9.93 -8.32 -36.07
C PRO A 152 11.33 -7.91 -36.50
N GLU A 153 11.69 -8.20 -37.74
CA GLU A 153 12.87 -7.60 -38.36
C GLU A 153 12.87 -6.13 -37.97
N ARG A 154 13.75 -5.79 -37.02
CA ARG A 154 14.11 -4.43 -36.71
C ARG A 154 14.54 -3.88 -38.06
N PRO A 155 13.90 -2.84 -38.61
CA PRO A 155 14.66 -1.96 -39.47
C PRO A 155 15.73 -1.38 -38.54
N SER A 156 16.88 -2.06 -38.46
CA SER A 156 18.03 -1.77 -37.59
C SER A 156 17.65 -0.78 -36.48
N GLU A 157 17.07 -1.23 -35.35
CA GLU A 157 16.83 -0.29 -34.25
C GLU A 157 18.18 0.31 -33.94
N ALA A 158 18.28 1.58 -34.34
CA ALA A 158 19.12 2.57 -33.76
C ALA A 158 19.32 2.20 -32.29
N THR A 159 20.57 1.97 -31.86
CA THR A 159 20.86 2.01 -30.42
C THR A 159 20.29 3.33 -29.88
N THR A 160 19.96 3.44 -28.59
CA THR A 160 19.46 4.72 -28.06
C THR A 160 20.39 5.91 -28.41
N ASP A 161 21.69 5.63 -28.58
CA ASP A 161 22.69 6.54 -29.14
C ASP A 161 22.43 6.99 -30.60
N ASP A 162 21.91 6.12 -31.46
CA ASP A 162 21.62 6.40 -32.88
C ASP A 162 20.39 7.32 -33.09
N LEU A 163 19.59 7.53 -32.03
CA LEU A 163 18.48 8.50 -32.02
C LEU A 163 18.93 9.92 -31.67
N VAL A 164 20.12 10.08 -31.07
CA VAL A 164 20.66 11.41 -30.74
C VAL A 164 20.86 12.23 -32.01
N GLY A 165 20.37 13.47 -32.00
CA GLY A 165 20.37 14.38 -33.15
C GLY A 165 19.22 14.18 -34.14
N LYS A 166 18.41 13.11 -34.00
CA LYS A 166 17.20 12.91 -34.80
C LYS A 166 16.06 13.81 -34.30
N GLU A 167 15.04 13.93 -35.14
CA GLU A 167 13.92 14.85 -34.90
C GLU A 167 12.61 14.12 -34.61
N MET A 168 11.83 14.72 -33.72
CA MET A 168 10.49 14.30 -33.36
C MET A 168 9.54 15.50 -33.39
N VAL A 169 8.25 15.21 -33.51
CA VAL A 169 7.21 16.24 -33.58
C VAL A 169 6.42 16.34 -32.28
N ASP A 170 5.85 17.49 -32.00
CA ASP A 170 4.71 17.61 -31.09
C ASP A 170 3.57 18.37 -31.77
N TYR A 171 2.33 18.03 -31.43
CA TYR A 171 1.15 18.54 -32.13
C TYR A 171 -0.13 18.44 -31.29
N SER A 172 -1.02 19.42 -31.45
CA SER A 172 -2.29 19.49 -30.71
C SER A 172 -3.53 19.65 -31.59
N ALA A 173 -3.42 20.20 -32.80
CA ALA A 173 -4.56 20.52 -33.66
C ALA A 173 -5.27 19.29 -34.27
N GLY A 174 -4.59 18.15 -34.36
CA GLY A 174 -5.12 16.89 -34.91
C GLY A 174 -4.10 15.78 -34.84
N ILE A 175 -4.41 14.60 -35.41
CA ILE A 175 -3.53 13.43 -35.42
C ILE A 175 -3.02 13.21 -36.86
N PRO A 176 -1.74 13.52 -37.17
CA PRO A 176 -1.19 13.37 -38.52
C PRO A 176 -1.15 11.92 -39.04
N GLY A 177 -1.10 10.94 -38.13
CA GLY A 177 -0.91 9.51 -38.38
C GLY A 177 0.57 9.11 -38.33
N ALA A 178 0.89 7.97 -37.69
CA ALA A 178 2.28 7.55 -37.47
C ALA A 178 3.03 7.32 -38.79
N ARG A 179 2.36 6.74 -39.80
CA ARG A 179 2.94 6.57 -41.14
C ARG A 179 3.39 7.90 -41.75
N ALA A 180 2.56 8.94 -41.68
CA ALA A 180 2.87 10.24 -42.25
C ALA A 180 4.02 10.94 -41.51
N ILE A 181 4.10 10.77 -40.19
CA ILE A 181 5.21 11.26 -39.36
C ILE A 181 6.53 10.58 -39.77
N LYS A 182 6.50 9.26 -39.95
CA LYS A 182 7.65 8.49 -40.43
C LYS A 182 8.08 8.90 -41.83
N ASP A 183 7.14 9.02 -42.76
CA ASP A 183 7.41 9.43 -44.15
C ASP A 183 7.92 10.88 -44.24
N ALA A 184 7.56 11.75 -43.28
CA ALA A 184 8.10 13.09 -43.14
C ALA A 184 9.53 13.14 -42.53
N GLY A 185 10.10 11.98 -42.18
CA GLY A 185 11.47 11.82 -41.69
C GLY A 185 11.64 11.95 -40.18
N PHE A 186 10.55 11.99 -39.41
CA PHE A 186 10.62 12.05 -37.95
C PHE A 186 10.70 10.65 -37.34
N VAL A 187 11.41 10.53 -36.21
CA VAL A 187 11.61 9.26 -35.51
C VAL A 187 10.60 9.01 -34.40
N GLY A 188 9.70 9.96 -34.14
CA GLY A 188 8.70 9.84 -33.09
C GLY A 188 7.95 11.14 -32.81
N ALA A 189 7.22 11.16 -31.70
CA ALA A 189 6.50 12.33 -31.25
C ALA A 189 6.45 12.47 -29.72
N VAL A 190 6.43 13.72 -29.25
CA VAL A 190 6.00 14.07 -27.89
C VAL A 190 4.49 14.30 -27.92
N ARG A 191 3.74 13.56 -27.11
CA ARG A 191 2.28 13.45 -27.18
C ARG A 191 1.60 13.81 -25.88
N TYR A 192 0.42 14.42 -25.99
CA TYR A 192 -0.23 15.04 -24.86
C TYR A 192 -1.09 14.04 -24.07
N VAL A 193 -0.71 13.76 -22.83
CA VAL A 193 -1.52 13.03 -21.84
C VAL A 193 -2.39 13.99 -21.04
N SER A 194 -3.07 14.91 -21.73
CA SER A 194 -3.89 15.97 -21.13
C SER A 194 -5.20 16.15 -21.86
N GLU A 195 -6.22 16.64 -21.15
CA GLU A 195 -7.53 16.93 -21.71
C GLU A 195 -7.50 18.12 -22.69
N ARG A 196 -8.57 18.25 -23.49
CA ARG A 196 -8.76 19.41 -24.38
C ARG A 196 -9.28 20.59 -23.58
N ARG A 197 -8.58 21.73 -23.64
CA ARG A 197 -9.18 23.01 -23.19
C ARG A 197 -10.03 23.69 -24.27
N ALA A 198 -9.92 23.26 -25.53
CA ALA A 198 -10.64 23.83 -26.66
C ALA A 198 -10.93 22.77 -27.73
N ASN A 199 -12.08 22.92 -28.40
CA ASN A 199 -12.57 21.95 -29.38
C ASN A 199 -11.64 21.73 -30.58
N TRP A 200 -10.78 22.69 -30.92
CA TRP A 200 -9.85 22.53 -32.04
C TRP A 200 -8.64 21.64 -31.71
N MET A 201 -8.38 21.32 -30.43
CA MET A 201 -7.23 20.52 -30.01
C MET A 201 -7.47 19.02 -30.17
N GLN A 202 -7.76 18.57 -31.38
CA GLN A 202 -8.16 17.19 -31.65
C GLN A 202 -7.04 16.17 -31.35
N GLY A 203 -5.78 16.61 -31.32
CA GLY A 203 -4.62 15.80 -30.93
C GLY A 203 -4.43 15.63 -29.42
N LYS A 204 -5.40 16.00 -28.59
CA LYS A 204 -5.39 15.74 -27.13
C LYS A 204 -6.65 14.98 -26.71
N PRO A 205 -6.61 14.01 -25.79
CA PRO A 205 -5.40 13.31 -25.33
C PRO A 205 -4.84 12.35 -26.39
N LEU A 206 -3.61 11.88 -26.17
CA LEU A 206 -3.10 10.66 -26.79
C LEU A 206 -4.05 9.50 -26.51
N THR A 207 -4.31 8.66 -27.51
CA THR A 207 -5.18 7.49 -27.38
C THR A 207 -4.39 6.19 -27.55
N ARG A 208 -4.92 5.08 -27.03
CA ARG A 208 -4.31 3.76 -27.22
C ARG A 208 -4.14 3.39 -28.70
N ALA A 209 -5.14 3.71 -29.52
CA ALA A 209 -5.07 3.45 -30.95
C ALA A 209 -3.95 4.24 -31.65
N GLU A 210 -3.75 5.50 -31.27
CA GLU A 210 -2.61 6.30 -31.78
C GLU A 210 -1.28 5.73 -31.28
N ALA A 211 -1.19 5.33 -30.00
CA ALA A 211 0.04 4.75 -29.45
C ALA A 211 0.42 3.41 -30.12
N ASP A 212 -0.56 2.55 -30.37
CA ASP A 212 -0.38 1.29 -31.09
C ASP A 212 0.05 1.53 -32.56
N ASP A 213 -0.46 2.59 -33.22
CA ASP A 213 -0.04 3.00 -34.58
C ASP A 213 1.43 3.43 -34.62
N PHE A 214 1.88 4.20 -33.62
CA PHE A 214 3.30 4.56 -33.47
C PHE A 214 4.18 3.33 -33.26
N LYS A 215 3.77 2.43 -32.36
CA LYS A 215 4.48 1.18 -32.10
C LYS A 215 4.56 0.32 -33.35
N HIS A 216 3.47 0.19 -34.10
CA HIS A 216 3.42 -0.55 -35.36
C HIS A 216 4.40 -0.01 -36.40
N HIS A 217 4.60 1.32 -36.44
CA HIS A 217 5.52 1.97 -37.35
C HIS A 217 6.95 2.12 -36.82
N GLY A 218 7.26 1.62 -35.61
CA GLY A 218 8.58 1.71 -34.98
C GLY A 218 8.97 3.14 -34.63
N LEU A 219 8.00 4.00 -34.33
CA LEU A 219 8.21 5.38 -33.91
C LEU A 219 8.23 5.50 -32.40
N GLN A 220 9.05 6.43 -31.89
CA GLN A 220 9.17 6.73 -30.47
C GLN A 220 8.00 7.58 -29.96
N LEU A 221 7.59 7.35 -28.72
CA LEU A 221 6.58 8.14 -28.01
C LEU A 221 7.15 8.68 -26.71
N VAL A 222 6.84 9.94 -26.42
CA VAL A 222 7.16 10.60 -25.14
C VAL A 222 5.89 11.26 -24.63
N SER A 223 5.59 11.14 -23.34
CA SER A 223 4.39 11.76 -22.76
C SER A 223 4.66 13.18 -22.27
N ASN A 224 3.73 14.10 -22.55
CA ASN A 224 3.73 15.46 -22.04
C ASN A 224 2.35 15.87 -21.50
N TYR A 225 2.31 16.62 -20.41
CA TYR A 225 1.10 17.22 -19.87
C TYR A 225 1.10 18.73 -20.07
N GLN A 226 0.03 19.23 -20.69
CA GLN A 226 -0.30 20.65 -20.74
C GLN A 226 -1.79 20.81 -20.97
N PHE A 227 -2.53 21.27 -19.97
CA PHE A 227 -3.94 21.59 -20.13
C PHE A 227 -4.12 23.06 -20.52
N ALA A 228 -3.62 23.99 -19.71
CA ALA A 228 -3.89 25.42 -19.83
C ALA A 228 -2.69 26.23 -20.39
N LYS A 229 -2.96 27.42 -20.95
CA LYS A 229 -1.94 28.31 -21.56
C LYS A 229 -2.34 29.78 -21.35
N GLY A 230 -1.42 30.63 -20.92
CA GLY A 230 -1.61 32.09 -20.82
C GLY A 230 -0.92 32.69 -19.59
N GLY A 231 0.30 33.18 -19.80
CA GLY A 231 1.36 33.46 -18.81
C GLY A 231 1.04 34.26 -17.54
N PHE A 232 -0.17 34.76 -17.30
CA PHE A 232 -0.53 35.39 -16.03
C PHE A 232 -1.97 35.15 -15.55
N ALA A 233 -2.82 34.47 -16.33
CA ALA A 233 -4.22 34.20 -15.94
C ALA A 233 -4.62 32.72 -16.03
N THR A 234 -3.93 31.90 -16.84
CA THR A 234 -4.44 30.57 -17.24
C THR A 234 -3.35 29.53 -17.54
N SER A 235 -2.11 29.66 -17.04
CA SER A 235 -1.13 28.56 -17.12
C SER A 235 -1.34 27.53 -16.00
N ASP A 236 -1.07 26.24 -16.25
CA ASP A 236 -1.31 25.16 -15.27
C ASP A 236 -0.58 25.41 -13.94
N TYR A 237 0.68 25.86 -14.01
CA TYR A 237 1.50 26.15 -12.83
C TYR A 237 0.96 27.24 -11.91
N ASN A 238 0.02 28.09 -12.37
CA ASN A 238 -0.61 29.09 -11.51
C ASN A 238 -1.43 28.47 -10.38
N ARG A 239 -1.83 27.20 -10.51
CA ARG A 239 -2.56 26.47 -9.48
C ARG A 239 -1.65 25.94 -8.35
N GLY A 240 -0.34 26.15 -8.43
CA GLY A 240 0.64 25.74 -7.42
C GLY A 240 0.55 24.24 -7.09
N PHE A 241 0.94 23.88 -5.88
CA PHE A 241 1.01 22.48 -5.46
C PHE A 241 -0.32 21.70 -5.60
N PRO A 242 -1.50 22.21 -5.17
CA PRO A 242 -2.76 21.47 -5.30
C PRO A 242 -3.15 21.20 -6.76
N GLY A 243 -2.89 22.15 -7.65
CA GLY A 243 -3.11 21.97 -9.08
C GLY A 243 -2.16 20.95 -9.69
N GLY A 244 -0.89 20.98 -9.31
CA GLY A 244 0.11 20.02 -9.77
C GLY A 244 -0.25 18.59 -9.40
N ALA A 245 -0.72 18.36 -8.17
CA ALA A 245 -1.16 17.02 -7.74
C ALA A 245 -2.40 16.53 -8.51
N GLN A 246 -3.36 17.40 -8.83
CA GLN A 246 -4.52 17.03 -9.66
C GLN A 246 -4.12 16.71 -11.10
N ASP A 247 -3.27 17.56 -11.67
CA ASP A 247 -2.80 17.40 -13.04
C ASP A 247 -1.96 16.11 -13.20
N ALA A 248 -1.10 15.80 -12.23
CA ALA A 248 -0.28 14.59 -12.24
C ALA A 248 -1.12 13.29 -12.25
N ARG A 249 -2.20 13.23 -11.46
CA ARG A 249 -3.14 12.10 -11.47
C ARG A 249 -3.82 11.95 -12.83
N LYS A 250 -4.38 13.04 -13.37
CA LYS A 250 -5.02 13.02 -14.69
C LYS A 250 -4.06 12.59 -15.79
N ALA A 251 -2.82 13.06 -15.72
CA ALA A 251 -1.78 12.70 -16.67
C ALA A 251 -1.45 11.22 -16.62
N GLN A 252 -1.35 10.65 -15.42
CA GLN A 252 -1.13 9.21 -15.20
C GLN A 252 -2.28 8.38 -15.76
N ASP A 253 -3.52 8.75 -15.44
CA ASP A 253 -4.71 8.03 -15.93
C ASP A 253 -4.75 8.01 -17.46
N ILE A 254 -4.48 9.15 -18.10
CA ILE A 254 -4.45 9.27 -19.56
C ILE A 254 -3.24 8.54 -20.17
N HIS A 255 -2.07 8.62 -19.53
CA HIS A 255 -0.86 7.91 -19.94
C HIS A 255 -1.09 6.40 -19.95
N GLU A 256 -1.60 5.83 -18.87
CA GLU A 256 -1.91 4.40 -18.76
C GLU A 256 -3.04 3.98 -19.69
N ALA A 257 -4.10 4.80 -19.81
CA ALA A 257 -5.19 4.52 -20.75
C ALA A 257 -4.73 4.51 -22.21
N ALA A 258 -3.69 5.28 -22.55
CA ALA A 258 -3.05 5.24 -23.86
C ALA A 258 -2.08 4.06 -24.05
N GLY A 259 -1.88 3.22 -23.03
CA GLY A 259 -0.97 2.08 -23.05
C GLY A 259 0.46 2.41 -22.59
N GLY A 260 0.68 3.56 -21.97
CA GLY A 260 1.93 3.93 -21.35
C GLY A 260 2.18 3.10 -20.09
N HIS A 261 3.43 2.76 -19.82
CA HIS A 261 3.79 1.97 -18.66
C HIS A 261 3.60 2.78 -17.36
N PRO A 262 3.10 2.20 -16.25
CA PRO A 262 2.86 2.97 -15.02
C PRO A 262 4.09 3.68 -14.44
N ARG A 263 5.31 3.23 -14.79
CA ARG A 263 6.59 3.88 -14.46
C ARG A 263 7.17 4.76 -15.57
N GLY A 264 6.41 5.07 -16.61
CA GLY A 264 6.83 5.92 -17.73
C GLY A 264 7.16 7.34 -17.29
N VAL A 265 8.04 7.99 -18.07
CA VAL A 265 8.38 9.41 -17.89
C VAL A 265 7.25 10.27 -18.45
N ILE A 266 6.87 11.31 -17.69
CA ILE A 266 5.90 12.31 -18.13
C ILE A 266 6.55 13.68 -18.01
N TYR A 267 6.63 14.39 -19.12
CA TYR A 267 7.02 15.79 -19.14
C TYR A 267 5.85 16.67 -18.68
N VAL A 268 6.08 17.59 -17.77
CA VAL A 268 5.11 18.62 -17.38
C VAL A 268 5.50 19.97 -17.99
N SER A 269 4.53 20.66 -18.58
CA SER A 269 4.78 21.91 -19.31
C SER A 269 4.75 23.15 -18.44
N ILE A 270 5.89 23.83 -18.32
CA ILE A 270 6.01 25.23 -17.93
C ILE A 270 6.14 26.06 -19.23
N ASP A 271 5.03 26.18 -19.98
CA ASP A 271 4.98 26.88 -21.28
C ASP A 271 4.98 28.42 -21.11
N ALA A 272 6.03 28.93 -20.48
CA ALA A 272 6.23 30.34 -20.15
C ALA A 272 7.70 30.66 -19.86
N ALA A 273 8.02 31.95 -19.72
CA ALA A 273 9.30 32.43 -19.19
C ALA A 273 9.08 33.09 -17.80
N PRO A 274 8.94 32.29 -16.73
CA PRO A 274 8.59 32.80 -15.42
C PRO A 274 9.72 33.66 -14.81
N SER A 275 9.34 34.67 -14.03
CA SER A 275 10.25 35.41 -13.17
C SER A 275 10.65 34.60 -11.92
N GLN A 276 11.70 35.04 -11.20
CA GLN A 276 12.09 34.43 -9.92
C GLN A 276 10.92 34.37 -8.91
N ALA A 277 10.10 35.40 -8.83
CA ALA A 277 8.95 35.42 -7.93
C ALA A 277 7.86 34.40 -8.32
N GLU A 278 7.65 34.18 -9.62
CA GLU A 278 6.73 33.16 -10.10
C GLU A 278 7.31 31.76 -9.95
N TRP A 279 8.62 31.61 -10.08
CA TRP A 279 9.31 30.38 -9.73
C TRP A 279 9.03 30.00 -8.28
N ASP A 280 9.37 30.89 -7.35
CA ASP A 280 9.24 30.63 -5.91
C ASP A 280 7.78 30.44 -5.48
N GLY A 281 6.85 31.24 -6.02
CA GLY A 281 5.45 31.25 -5.59
C GLY A 281 4.53 30.28 -6.32
N LYS A 282 4.90 29.80 -7.51
CA LYS A 282 3.96 29.07 -8.39
C LYS A 282 4.59 27.85 -9.07
N VAL A 283 5.64 28.06 -9.85
CA VAL A 283 6.24 27.00 -10.69
C VAL A 283 6.88 25.92 -9.84
N ARG A 284 7.71 26.29 -8.88
CA ARG A 284 8.37 25.33 -8.00
C ARG A 284 7.36 24.48 -7.21
N PRO A 285 6.39 25.06 -6.48
CA PRO A 285 5.37 24.27 -5.79
C PRO A 285 4.57 23.35 -6.72
N TYR A 286 4.27 23.81 -7.95
CA TYR A 286 3.59 22.99 -8.94
C TYR A 286 4.44 21.79 -9.36
N LEU A 287 5.72 21.99 -9.70
CA LEU A 287 6.64 20.91 -10.08
C LEU A 287 6.96 19.97 -8.91
N GLU A 288 7.05 20.48 -7.68
CA GLU A 288 7.23 19.66 -6.47
C GLU A 288 6.06 18.69 -6.28
N ALA A 289 4.82 19.10 -6.55
CA ALA A 289 3.66 18.20 -6.50
C ALA A 289 3.72 17.10 -7.56
N TRP A 290 4.19 17.43 -8.77
CA TRP A 290 4.44 16.44 -9.82
C TRP A 290 5.56 15.47 -9.45
N GLN A 291 6.64 15.96 -8.86
CA GLN A 291 7.75 15.15 -8.37
C GLN A 291 7.32 14.21 -7.24
N GLU A 292 6.47 14.69 -6.33
CA GLU A 292 5.91 13.86 -5.26
C GLU A 292 5.07 12.71 -5.80
N PHE A 293 4.27 12.97 -6.84
CA PHE A 293 3.39 11.97 -7.43
C PHE A 293 4.13 10.96 -8.32
N LEU A 294 5.02 11.44 -9.21
CA LEU A 294 5.70 10.59 -10.19
C LEU A 294 7.00 9.97 -9.65
N GLY A 295 7.66 10.62 -8.70
CA GLY A 295 9.07 10.41 -8.41
C GLY A 295 9.97 11.24 -9.33
N ASN A 296 11.15 11.61 -8.85
CA ASN A 296 12.09 12.44 -9.62
C ASN A 296 12.56 11.72 -10.89
N GLU A 297 12.72 10.40 -10.82
CA GLU A 297 13.19 9.54 -11.91
C GLU A 297 12.19 9.41 -13.08
N ARG A 298 10.95 9.90 -12.91
CA ARG A 298 9.90 9.90 -13.92
C ARG A 298 9.47 11.30 -14.34
N LEU A 299 9.89 12.32 -13.60
CA LEU A 299 9.50 13.69 -13.87
C LEU A 299 10.36 14.28 -14.99
N GLY A 300 9.72 14.59 -16.12
CA GLY A 300 10.25 15.48 -17.13
C GLY A 300 9.70 16.89 -16.98
N VAL A 301 10.46 17.91 -17.37
CA VAL A 301 9.99 19.30 -17.36
C VAL A 301 10.20 19.92 -18.74
N TYR A 302 9.12 20.39 -19.36
CA TYR A 302 9.18 21.24 -20.55
C TYR A 302 9.27 22.71 -20.13
N CYS A 303 10.41 23.36 -20.37
CA CYS A 303 10.66 24.71 -19.87
C CYS A 303 11.82 25.41 -20.63
N ASN A 304 12.10 26.69 -20.31
CA ASN A 304 13.27 27.39 -20.86
C ASN A 304 14.56 27.06 -20.07
N PRO A 305 15.76 27.40 -20.60
CA PRO A 305 17.03 27.10 -19.93
C PRO A 305 17.12 27.63 -18.49
N TRP A 306 16.56 28.81 -18.22
CA TRP A 306 16.57 29.40 -16.88
C TRP A 306 15.78 28.56 -15.87
N VAL A 307 14.63 28.01 -16.25
CA VAL A 307 13.87 27.09 -15.40
C VAL A 307 14.60 25.76 -15.23
N ILE A 308 15.34 25.28 -16.24
CA ILE A 308 16.21 24.09 -16.11
C ILE A 308 17.25 24.31 -15.01
N ASP A 309 17.95 25.46 -15.00
CA ASP A 309 18.91 25.79 -13.94
C ASP A 309 18.26 25.77 -12.55
N ARG A 310 17.09 26.40 -12.42
CA ARG A 310 16.32 26.42 -11.16
C ARG A 310 15.88 25.02 -10.72
N CYS A 311 15.48 24.17 -11.66
CA CYS A 311 15.12 22.77 -11.40
C CYS A 311 16.34 21.97 -10.92
N LEU A 312 17.50 22.13 -11.55
CA LEU A 312 18.73 21.46 -11.14
C LEU A 312 19.20 21.92 -9.75
N GLU A 313 19.11 23.22 -9.46
CA GLU A 313 19.42 23.79 -8.14
C GLU A 313 18.47 23.27 -7.06
N ALA A 314 17.19 23.06 -7.39
CA ALA A 314 16.17 22.56 -6.48
C ALA A 314 16.12 21.02 -6.40
N GLY A 315 16.81 20.30 -7.29
CA GLY A 315 16.70 18.84 -7.41
C GLY A 315 15.32 18.39 -7.87
N ILE A 316 14.72 19.12 -8.81
CA ILE A 316 13.38 18.88 -9.35
C ILE A 316 13.47 18.40 -10.79
N GLY A 317 12.96 17.22 -11.08
CA GLY A 317 12.95 16.63 -12.42
C GLY A 317 14.29 16.01 -12.82
N THR A 318 14.21 14.88 -13.55
CA THR A 318 15.38 14.21 -14.13
C THR A 318 15.48 14.46 -15.63
N PHE A 319 14.35 14.64 -16.31
CA PHE A 319 14.28 14.82 -17.76
C PHE A 319 13.93 16.28 -18.12
N PHE A 320 14.55 16.83 -19.15
CA PHE A 320 14.34 18.24 -19.53
C PHE A 320 14.06 18.38 -21.03
N TRP A 321 12.96 19.04 -21.37
CA TRP A 321 12.59 19.38 -22.73
C TRP A 321 12.63 20.90 -22.88
N GLU A 322 13.66 21.40 -23.54
CA GLU A 322 13.91 22.84 -23.62
C GLU A 322 13.04 23.52 -24.69
N HIS A 323 12.51 24.70 -24.37
CA HIS A 323 11.94 25.65 -25.33
C HIS A 323 12.63 27.02 -25.31
N GLY A 324 12.43 27.81 -26.35
CA GLY A 324 13.05 29.14 -26.51
C GLY A 324 12.38 30.32 -25.79
N TRP A 325 11.23 30.17 -25.14
CA TRP A 325 10.55 31.32 -24.51
C TRP A 325 11.42 32.03 -23.46
N GLY A 326 11.53 33.37 -23.57
CA GLY A 326 12.36 34.18 -22.67
C GLY A 326 13.84 34.27 -23.07
N GLY A 327 14.23 33.67 -24.19
CA GLY A 327 15.57 33.72 -24.75
C GLY A 327 15.56 33.57 -26.28
N ASP A 328 16.69 33.14 -26.83
CA ASP A 328 16.85 32.85 -28.25
C ASP A 328 16.64 31.35 -28.52
N ILE A 329 15.66 31.01 -29.36
CA ILE A 329 15.34 29.62 -29.71
C ILE A 329 16.50 28.93 -30.46
N ASP A 330 17.32 29.72 -31.17
CA ASP A 330 18.47 29.26 -31.94
C ASP A 330 19.74 29.10 -31.09
N ALA A 331 19.71 29.51 -29.81
CA ALA A 331 20.84 29.33 -28.90
C ALA A 331 21.22 27.84 -28.73
N ALA A 332 22.46 27.57 -28.31
CA ALA A 332 22.84 26.21 -27.95
C ALA A 332 21.92 25.65 -26.85
N ALA A 333 21.56 24.37 -26.95
CA ALA A 333 20.74 23.72 -25.93
C ALA A 333 21.48 23.69 -24.57
N HIS A 334 20.72 23.81 -23.50
CA HIS A 334 21.18 23.63 -22.14
C HIS A 334 21.80 22.21 -21.99
N PRO A 335 22.96 22.04 -21.35
CA PRO A 335 23.63 20.73 -21.26
C PRO A 335 22.80 19.61 -20.61
N ALA A 336 21.84 19.98 -19.76
CA ALA A 336 20.91 19.05 -19.12
C ALA A 336 19.67 18.72 -19.98
N ALA A 337 19.41 19.44 -21.07
CA ALA A 337 18.28 19.17 -21.95
C ALA A 337 18.42 17.80 -22.63
N HIS A 338 17.34 17.03 -22.60
CA HIS A 338 17.19 15.72 -23.23
C HIS A 338 16.53 15.85 -24.60
N ILE A 339 15.62 16.82 -24.73
CA ILE A 339 14.93 17.21 -25.96
C ILE A 339 15.02 18.74 -26.06
N LYS A 340 15.14 19.29 -27.27
CA LYS A 340 15.00 20.74 -27.51
C LYS A 340 14.00 21.02 -28.62
N GLN A 341 12.99 21.83 -28.34
CA GLN A 341 12.10 22.42 -29.34
C GLN A 341 12.85 23.58 -30.03
N PHE A 342 12.85 23.58 -31.36
CA PHE A 342 13.60 24.59 -32.14
C PHE A 342 12.80 25.21 -33.30
N GLU A 343 11.60 24.69 -33.62
CA GLU A 343 10.72 25.28 -34.64
C GLU A 343 9.26 25.07 -34.23
N ILE A 344 8.45 26.14 -34.27
CA ILE A 344 7.06 26.15 -33.78
C ILE A 344 6.11 26.54 -34.92
N ASP A 345 5.12 25.68 -35.21
CA ASP A 345 4.02 25.85 -36.17
C ASP A 345 4.43 26.32 -37.59
N ARG A 346 5.64 25.97 -38.05
CA ARG A 346 6.14 26.28 -39.40
C ARG A 346 6.07 25.11 -40.37
N ARG A 347 5.76 23.91 -39.90
CA ARG A 347 5.57 22.72 -40.72
C ARG A 347 4.19 22.12 -40.58
N ARG A 348 3.77 21.41 -41.61
CA ARG A 348 2.58 20.57 -41.59
C ARG A 348 2.92 19.14 -41.97
N VAL A 349 2.40 18.19 -41.21
CA VAL A 349 2.44 16.76 -41.55
C VAL A 349 1.00 16.32 -41.76
N ASN A 350 0.69 15.81 -42.96
CA ASN A 350 -0.67 15.43 -43.34
C ASN A 350 -1.72 16.54 -43.05
N GLY A 351 -1.36 17.80 -43.34
CA GLY A 351 -2.22 18.97 -43.12
C GLY A 351 -2.27 19.51 -41.68
N ILE A 352 -1.74 18.79 -40.69
CA ILE A 352 -1.72 19.18 -39.28
C ILE A 352 -0.45 19.98 -38.96
N GLY A 353 -0.59 21.14 -38.32
CA GLY A 353 0.54 21.94 -37.83
C GLY A 353 1.33 21.18 -36.75
N VAL A 354 2.65 21.13 -36.89
CA VAL A 354 3.56 20.44 -35.97
C VAL A 354 4.71 21.36 -35.54
N ASP A 355 5.15 21.15 -34.31
CA ASP A 355 6.38 21.72 -33.77
C ASP A 355 7.50 20.68 -33.91
N ARG A 356 8.75 21.13 -34.11
CA ARG A 356 9.91 20.25 -34.28
C ARG A 356 10.82 20.29 -33.06
N ASN A 357 11.22 19.09 -32.66
CA ASN A 357 12.04 18.81 -31.50
C ASN A 357 13.24 17.97 -31.91
N ARG A 358 14.39 18.22 -31.30
CA ARG A 358 15.61 17.44 -31.49
C ARG A 358 15.95 16.66 -30.24
N ILE A 359 16.29 15.38 -30.41
CA ILE A 359 16.76 14.52 -29.33
C ILE A 359 18.23 14.85 -29.06
N LEU A 360 18.57 15.07 -27.78
CA LEU A 360 19.90 15.48 -27.34
C LEU A 360 20.60 14.42 -26.50
N LYS A 361 19.84 13.49 -25.90
CA LYS A 361 20.37 12.40 -25.06
C LYS A 361 19.75 11.07 -25.47
N PRO A 362 20.45 9.94 -25.32
CA PRO A 362 19.97 8.61 -25.70
C PRO A 362 18.70 8.19 -24.97
N LEU A 363 18.64 8.51 -23.68
CA LEU A 363 17.45 8.39 -22.86
C LEU A 363 16.83 9.77 -22.74
N PHE A 364 15.61 9.91 -23.23
CA PHE A 364 14.88 11.17 -23.30
C PHE A 364 13.42 11.00 -22.87
N GLY A 365 13.12 9.91 -22.15
CA GLY A 365 11.76 9.61 -21.66
C GLY A 365 10.88 8.93 -22.69
N GLN A 366 11.47 8.23 -23.67
CA GLN A 366 10.75 7.39 -24.62
C GLN A 366 10.04 6.23 -23.91
N TRP A 367 8.88 5.83 -24.43
CA TRP A 367 8.18 4.63 -23.96
C TRP A 367 8.98 3.36 -24.26
N GLY A 368 8.96 2.40 -23.35
CA GLY A 368 9.63 1.10 -23.49
C GLY A 368 11.04 1.03 -22.87
N THR A 369 11.54 2.09 -22.23
CA THR A 369 12.82 2.12 -21.50
C THR A 369 12.63 2.21 -19.97
N GLU A 370 11.44 1.86 -19.46
CA GLU A 370 11.09 2.02 -18.05
C GLU A 370 11.87 1.04 -17.16
N GLY A 371 12.79 1.57 -16.36
CA GLY A 371 13.77 0.80 -15.57
C GLY A 371 15.23 1.04 -15.99
N GLU A 372 15.44 1.63 -17.17
CA GLU A 372 16.74 2.07 -17.67
C GLU A 372 16.97 3.57 -17.44
N ALA A 373 16.48 4.14 -16.33
CA ALA A 373 16.92 5.47 -15.92
C ALA A 373 18.44 5.38 -15.64
N VAL A 374 19.26 5.69 -16.65
CA VAL A 374 20.70 5.82 -16.46
C VAL A 374 20.90 6.88 -15.38
N PRO A 375 21.57 6.55 -14.27
CA PRO A 375 22.00 7.57 -13.34
C PRO A 375 22.81 8.56 -14.16
N VAL A 376 22.47 9.84 -14.07
CA VAL A 376 23.35 10.90 -14.56
C VAL A 376 24.71 10.63 -13.95
N THR A 377 25.62 10.08 -14.76
CA THR A 377 27.02 10.02 -14.45
C THR A 377 27.47 11.46 -14.57
N PRO A 378 27.87 12.12 -13.46
CA PRO A 378 28.67 13.32 -13.60
C PRO A 378 29.87 12.92 -14.44
N ARG A 379 30.16 13.72 -15.48
CA ARG A 379 31.42 13.67 -16.24
C ARG A 379 32.55 13.21 -15.33
N GLU A 380 33.33 12.24 -15.79
CA GLU A 380 34.59 11.81 -15.17
C GLU A 380 35.37 13.02 -14.65
N GLN A 381 35.24 13.24 -13.34
CA GLN A 381 36.28 13.81 -12.51
C GLN A 381 36.71 12.66 -11.62
N PRO A 382 38.02 12.45 -11.44
CA PRO A 382 38.55 11.24 -10.82
C PRO A 382 37.92 11.05 -9.45
N GLU A 383 37.41 9.83 -9.25
CA GLU A 383 36.84 9.26 -8.04
C GLU A 383 37.30 9.97 -6.75
N GLN A 384 36.45 10.87 -6.25
CA GLN A 384 36.34 11.10 -4.81
C GLN A 384 34.96 10.60 -4.39
N ALA A 385 34.94 9.38 -3.86
CA ALA A 385 33.78 8.78 -3.22
C ALA A 385 33.05 9.83 -2.37
N VAL A 386 31.76 10.05 -2.61
CA VAL A 386 30.91 10.67 -1.57
C VAL A 386 30.97 9.72 -0.39
N PRO A 387 31.59 10.09 0.74
CA PRO A 387 31.72 9.17 1.85
C PRO A 387 30.31 8.79 2.30
N GLN A 388 30.01 7.50 2.38
CA GLN A 388 28.88 7.06 3.21
C GLN A 388 29.16 7.61 4.62
N LEU A 389 28.36 8.59 5.06
CA LEU A 389 28.48 9.12 6.42
C LEU A 389 28.20 7.97 7.39
N LYS A 390 29.23 7.54 8.08
CA LYS A 390 29.20 6.51 9.13
C LYS A 390 29.46 7.20 10.48
N PRO A 391 29.06 6.58 11.60
CA PRO A 391 29.46 7.06 12.91
C PRO A 391 30.96 7.30 12.98
N LEU A 392 31.34 8.40 13.61
CA LEU A 392 32.72 8.78 13.77
C LEU A 392 33.47 7.72 14.58
N THR A 393 34.59 7.25 14.04
CA THR A 393 35.48 6.33 14.76
C THR A 393 36.50 7.08 15.63
N LYS A 394 36.57 8.41 15.50
CA LYS A 394 37.46 9.30 16.24
C LYS A 394 36.71 10.54 16.70
N VAL A 395 37.20 11.13 17.78
CA VAL A 395 36.71 12.38 18.34
C VAL A 395 36.81 13.52 17.31
N TRP A 396 35.74 14.27 17.10
CA TRP A 396 35.71 15.45 16.22
C TRP A 396 36.13 16.71 16.98
N ARG A 397 37.08 17.46 16.42
CA ARG A 397 37.52 18.78 16.90
C ARG A 397 37.33 19.80 15.78
N GLY A 398 37.04 21.04 16.13
CA GLY A 398 36.64 22.08 15.19
C GLY A 398 35.18 22.02 14.81
N ASP A 399 34.76 22.97 13.98
CA ASP A 399 33.35 23.18 13.66
C ASP A 399 32.68 21.94 13.02
N PRO A 400 31.47 21.56 13.46
CA PRO A 400 30.71 20.42 12.95
C PRO A 400 30.13 20.69 11.55
N VAL A 401 31.00 20.90 10.55
CA VAL A 401 30.62 21.11 9.13
C VAL A 401 29.83 19.93 8.53
N TRP A 402 29.83 18.78 9.21
CA TRP A 402 29.04 17.60 8.88
C TRP A 402 27.56 17.71 9.30
N LEU A 403 27.21 18.63 10.20
CA LEU A 403 25.89 18.71 10.83
C LEU A 403 24.74 18.79 9.80
N PRO A 404 24.77 19.66 8.77
CA PRO A 404 23.71 19.70 7.76
C PRO A 404 23.54 18.39 6.99
N LYS A 405 24.65 17.69 6.71
CA LYS A 405 24.61 16.43 5.97
C LYS A 405 24.02 15.29 6.81
N VAL A 406 24.36 15.24 8.09
CA VAL A 406 23.81 14.27 9.04
C VAL A 406 22.31 14.50 9.26
N MET A 407 21.87 15.75 9.39
CA MET A 407 20.45 16.05 9.51
C MET A 407 19.65 15.59 8.29
N ARG A 408 20.16 15.87 7.08
CA ARG A 408 19.52 15.43 5.83
C ARG A 408 19.50 13.91 5.67
N LEU A 409 20.56 13.22 6.11
CA LEU A 409 20.60 11.74 6.12
C LEU A 409 19.47 11.14 6.95
N TRP A 410 19.05 11.83 8.01
CA TRP A 410 17.96 11.42 8.90
C TRP A 410 16.59 12.03 8.52
N GLY A 411 16.46 12.56 7.31
CA GLY A 411 15.20 13.07 6.77
C GLY A 411 14.73 14.40 7.38
N LEU A 412 15.62 15.17 7.99
CA LEU A 412 15.29 16.47 8.59
C LEU A 412 15.40 17.61 7.57
N ALA A 413 14.37 18.46 7.53
CA ALA A 413 14.37 19.68 6.74
C ALA A 413 15.15 20.78 7.46
N LEU A 414 16.14 21.35 6.78
CA LEU A 414 17.06 22.33 7.32
C LEU A 414 17.19 23.52 6.37
N THR A 415 16.95 24.74 6.86
CA THR A 415 17.11 25.99 6.11
C THR A 415 18.24 26.84 6.68
N ASP A 416 19.17 27.28 5.83
CA ASP A 416 20.27 28.13 6.25
C ASP A 416 19.80 29.57 6.52
N VAL A 417 20.23 30.16 7.64
CA VAL A 417 19.88 31.55 8.00
C VAL A 417 21.06 32.49 7.77
N GLY A 418 21.12 33.08 6.59
CA GLY A 418 22.28 33.87 6.17
C GLY A 418 23.42 32.93 5.77
N ASN A 419 24.60 33.10 6.36
CA ASN A 419 25.76 32.23 6.10
C ASN A 419 26.22 31.52 7.38
N PRO A 420 25.49 30.46 7.82
CA PRO A 420 25.74 29.81 9.10
C PRO A 420 27.12 29.15 9.17
N MET A 421 27.71 28.78 8.02
CA MET A 421 29.05 28.20 7.93
C MET A 421 30.16 29.15 8.38
N ASN A 422 29.88 30.46 8.46
CA ASN A 422 30.81 31.49 8.92
C ASN A 422 30.33 32.18 10.22
N CYS A 423 29.44 31.53 10.98
CA CYS A 423 28.84 32.08 12.19
C CYS A 423 29.19 31.25 13.42
N GLY A 424 29.52 31.91 14.53
CA GLY A 424 29.92 31.31 15.80
C GLY A 424 30.95 32.16 16.54
N HIS A 425 31.28 31.75 17.77
CA HIS A 425 32.29 32.39 18.63
C HIS A 425 33.64 31.67 18.62
N GLY A 426 33.95 30.99 17.51
CA GLY A 426 35.17 30.21 17.31
C GLY A 426 34.91 28.71 17.15
N ASP A 427 36.00 27.95 17.07
CA ASP A 427 36.00 26.51 16.81
C ASP A 427 35.70 25.66 18.04
N PHE A 428 34.88 24.62 17.85
CA PHE A 428 34.66 23.60 18.88
C PHE A 428 35.95 22.92 19.32
N ARG A 429 36.12 22.69 20.63
CA ARG A 429 37.26 21.90 21.14
C ARG A 429 37.08 20.43 20.80
N GLU A 430 35.94 19.89 21.18
CA GLU A 430 35.52 18.52 20.93
C GLU A 430 34.00 18.48 20.93
N VAL A 431 33.36 17.98 19.88
CA VAL A 431 31.90 17.84 19.88
C VAL A 431 31.50 16.55 20.59
N ARG A 432 30.82 16.67 21.74
CA ARG A 432 30.54 15.58 22.67
C ARG A 432 29.06 15.21 22.80
N GLY A 433 28.16 16.17 22.63
CA GLY A 433 26.73 15.94 22.91
C GLY A 433 25.82 17.08 22.47
N VAL A 434 24.58 17.01 22.91
CA VAL A 434 23.51 17.94 22.54
C VAL A 434 22.87 18.54 23.80
N ILE A 435 22.67 19.85 23.82
CA ILE A 435 21.84 20.51 24.84
C ILE A 435 20.55 20.99 24.20
N GLY A 436 19.44 20.60 24.82
CA GLY A 436 18.11 21.00 24.42
C GLY A 436 17.60 22.21 25.21
N HIS A 437 17.00 23.16 24.49
CA HIS A 437 16.40 24.38 25.02
C HIS A 437 14.98 24.58 24.48
N HIS A 438 14.29 25.60 25.04
CA HIS A 438 13.16 26.24 24.39
C HIS A 438 13.31 27.77 24.43
N THR A 439 12.77 28.46 23.41
CA THR A 439 13.00 29.91 23.18
C THR A 439 12.34 30.84 24.20
N ALA A 440 11.30 30.39 24.90
CA ALA A 440 10.40 31.15 25.79
C ALA A 440 9.58 32.27 25.09
N GLY A 441 9.74 32.48 23.79
CA GLY A 441 8.91 33.40 23.00
C GLY A 441 7.69 32.69 22.40
N GLY A 442 7.91 31.53 21.80
CA GLY A 442 6.89 30.72 21.13
C GLY A 442 6.46 31.27 19.76
N THR A 443 7.25 32.13 19.12
CA THR A 443 6.89 32.76 17.83
C THR A 443 7.81 32.36 16.69
N THR A 444 7.32 32.47 15.44
CA THR A 444 8.09 32.23 14.21
C THR A 444 9.25 33.22 13.98
N ASN A 445 9.41 34.22 14.86
CA ASN A 445 10.50 35.19 14.82
C ASN A 445 11.58 34.91 15.88
N ASP A 446 11.41 33.90 16.74
CA ASP A 446 12.33 33.63 17.84
C ASP A 446 13.75 33.32 17.34
N TRP A 447 13.88 32.74 16.13
CA TRP A 447 15.17 32.52 15.48
C TRP A 447 16.01 33.80 15.34
N LYS A 448 15.39 34.98 15.25
CA LYS A 448 16.12 36.27 15.19
C LYS A 448 16.84 36.56 16.50
N VAL A 449 16.21 36.25 17.63
CA VAL A 449 16.82 36.37 18.96
C VAL A 449 17.92 35.33 19.11
N VAL A 450 17.69 34.10 18.63
CA VAL A 450 18.73 33.06 18.65
C VAL A 450 19.94 33.47 17.81
N LYS A 451 19.73 34.04 16.62
CA LYS A 451 20.82 34.49 15.75
C LYS A 451 21.56 35.71 16.31
N ASN A 452 20.83 36.74 16.69
CA ASN A 452 21.42 38.05 17.02
C ASN A 452 21.79 38.18 18.50
N GLY A 453 21.26 37.31 19.35
CA GLY A 453 21.34 37.43 20.80
C GLY A 453 20.26 38.34 21.36
N ARG A 454 20.44 38.68 22.63
CA ARG A 454 19.56 39.58 23.39
C ARG A 454 20.40 40.50 24.27
N ALA A 455 19.76 41.48 24.90
CA ALA A 455 20.44 42.36 25.85
C ALA A 455 21.20 41.53 26.91
N GLY A 456 22.51 41.74 27.02
CA GLY A 456 23.39 41.04 27.96
C GLY A 456 23.93 39.68 27.49
N LEU A 457 23.56 39.18 26.31
CA LEU A 457 24.08 37.93 25.75
C LEU A 457 24.15 37.99 24.22
N ALA A 458 25.37 38.07 23.68
CA ALA A 458 25.61 38.09 22.25
C ALA A 458 25.19 36.75 21.60
N GLY A 459 24.55 36.83 20.43
CA GLY A 459 24.30 35.66 19.60
C GLY A 459 25.54 35.24 18.80
N PRO A 460 25.53 34.03 18.22
CA PRO A 460 24.40 33.10 18.18
C PRO A 460 24.19 32.33 19.51
N LEU A 461 22.93 32.08 19.86
CA LEU A 461 22.51 31.44 21.11
C LEU A 461 22.27 29.94 20.98
N ALA A 462 22.24 29.38 19.76
CA ALA A 462 22.19 27.94 19.47
C ALA A 462 22.59 27.70 18.02
N GLN A 463 23.00 26.49 17.66
CA GLN A 463 23.33 26.13 16.27
C GLN A 463 22.06 25.93 15.45
N LEU A 464 21.03 25.34 16.07
CA LEU A 464 19.79 24.95 15.42
C LEU A 464 18.59 25.60 16.13
N VAL A 465 17.65 26.10 15.35
CA VAL A 465 16.32 26.48 15.83
C VAL A 465 15.29 25.51 15.28
N LEU A 466 14.47 24.94 16.15
CA LEU A 466 13.42 24.00 15.79
C LEU A 466 12.05 24.67 15.82
N GLU A 467 11.44 24.82 14.64
CA GLU A 467 10.15 25.47 14.44
C GLU A 467 8.97 24.55 14.83
N LYS A 468 7.77 25.13 14.92
CA LYS A 468 6.53 24.41 15.29
C LYS A 468 6.11 23.34 14.28
N ASP A 469 6.56 23.43 13.04
CA ASP A 469 6.28 22.46 11.98
C ASP A 469 7.30 21.31 11.91
N GLY A 470 8.26 21.27 12.85
CA GLY A 470 9.33 20.27 12.86
C GLY A 470 10.50 20.60 11.94
N THR A 471 10.48 21.73 11.23
CA THR A 471 11.61 22.17 10.41
C THR A 471 12.70 22.83 11.26
N PHE A 472 13.94 22.77 10.77
CA PHE A 472 15.08 23.40 11.43
C PHE A 472 15.59 24.61 10.65
N LYS A 473 16.00 25.64 11.37
CA LYS A 473 16.84 26.72 10.86
C LYS A 473 18.27 26.54 11.35
N PHE A 474 19.22 26.54 10.42
CA PHE A 474 20.65 26.48 10.71
C PHE A 474 21.21 27.88 10.92
N ILE A 475 21.62 28.18 12.15
CA ILE A 475 22.04 29.52 12.56
C ILE A 475 23.55 29.69 12.48
N ALA A 476 24.30 28.70 12.94
CA ALA A 476 25.74 28.78 13.10
C ALA A 476 26.35 27.38 13.11
N VAL A 477 27.49 27.22 12.43
CA VAL A 477 28.29 26.00 12.51
C VAL A 477 29.19 26.03 13.74
N GLY A 478 29.70 27.19 14.14
CA GLY A 478 30.63 27.35 15.25
C GLY A 478 29.96 27.45 16.62
N ILE A 479 30.74 27.84 17.63
CA ILE A 479 30.29 27.88 19.02
C ILE A 479 29.17 28.90 19.24
N CYS A 480 28.14 28.50 20.00
CA CYS A 480 27.01 29.34 20.39
C CYS A 480 26.92 29.51 21.92
N ASN A 481 26.37 30.64 22.38
CA ASN A 481 26.18 30.98 23.79
C ASN A 481 24.93 30.34 24.42
N HIS A 482 24.81 29.01 24.35
CA HIS A 482 23.59 28.26 24.69
C HIS A 482 23.56 27.73 26.14
N ALA A 483 24.66 27.14 26.62
CA ALA A 483 24.68 26.38 27.86
C ALA A 483 24.92 27.24 29.12
N GLY A 484 25.79 28.25 29.04
CA GLY A 484 26.23 29.01 30.21
C GLY A 484 27.05 28.18 31.23
N PRO A 485 27.17 28.61 32.49
CA PRO A 485 28.17 28.10 33.44
C PRO A 485 27.83 26.75 34.13
N GLY A 486 26.69 26.10 33.85
CA GLY A 486 26.43 24.70 34.27
C GLY A 486 26.49 24.38 35.77
N ARG A 487 26.25 25.35 36.65
CA ARG A 487 26.47 25.16 38.10
C ARG A 487 25.49 24.13 38.68
N GLY A 488 26.05 23.12 39.36
CA GLY A 488 25.31 22.03 40.00
C GLY A 488 24.71 21.02 39.02
N SER A 489 25.23 20.93 37.80
CA SER A 489 24.72 20.08 36.72
C SER A 489 24.52 18.60 37.08
N ALA A 490 23.40 18.00 36.65
CA ALA A 490 23.25 16.54 36.57
C ALA A 490 24.26 15.89 35.60
N TRP A 491 24.90 16.71 34.76
CA TRP A 491 25.95 16.39 33.82
C TRP A 491 27.36 16.72 34.30
N ALA A 492 27.54 17.08 35.58
CA ALA A 492 28.84 17.45 36.15
C ALA A 492 30.02 16.51 35.86
N PRO A 493 29.83 15.16 35.70
CA PRO A 493 30.92 14.27 35.29
C PRO A 493 31.37 14.45 33.83
N LYS A 494 30.50 15.02 32.98
CA LYS A 494 30.72 15.23 31.54
C LYS A 494 31.11 16.68 31.21
N PHE A 495 30.53 17.65 31.94
CA PHE A 495 30.74 19.09 31.77
C PHE A 495 30.53 19.82 33.09
N THR A 496 31.47 20.67 33.51
CA THR A 496 31.35 21.41 34.77
C THR A 496 30.92 22.85 34.58
N THR A 497 31.50 23.59 33.63
CA THR A 497 31.14 25.02 33.41
C THR A 497 31.28 25.54 31.97
N ASP A 498 31.72 24.73 31.00
CA ASP A 498 32.14 25.19 29.67
C ASP A 498 31.49 24.44 28.49
N ALA A 499 30.27 23.92 28.67
CA ALA A 499 29.58 23.10 27.67
C ALA A 499 29.41 23.76 26.29
N ASN A 500 29.37 25.10 26.19
CA ASN A 500 29.33 25.81 24.90
C ASN A 500 30.40 25.32 23.90
N TRP A 501 31.57 24.93 24.40
CA TRP A 501 32.72 24.48 23.58
C TRP A 501 32.63 23.01 23.13
N TYR A 502 31.60 22.29 23.59
CA TYR A 502 31.49 20.85 23.41
C TYR A 502 30.12 20.34 22.99
N THR A 503 29.08 21.15 23.06
CA THR A 503 27.71 20.72 22.77
C THR A 503 27.10 21.49 21.61
N ILE A 504 26.28 20.79 20.83
CA ILE A 504 25.40 21.41 19.84
C ILE A 504 24.11 21.80 20.57
N GLY A 505 23.76 23.08 20.51
CA GLY A 505 22.53 23.61 21.08
C GLY A 505 21.37 23.54 20.08
N ILE A 506 20.23 23.05 20.55
CA ILE A 506 18.94 23.07 19.82
C ILE A 506 17.97 23.96 20.59
N GLU A 507 17.51 25.04 19.96
CA GLU A 507 16.53 25.96 20.53
C GLU A 507 15.16 25.73 19.89
N ALA A 508 14.24 25.08 20.61
CA ALA A 508 12.91 24.81 20.08
C ALA A 508 11.90 25.93 20.39
N VAL A 509 11.16 26.37 19.38
CA VAL A 509 10.17 27.46 19.52
C VAL A 509 9.05 27.03 20.44
N SER A 510 9.00 27.57 21.66
CA SER A 510 7.94 27.32 22.64
C SER A 510 7.87 28.45 23.66
N ARG A 511 6.65 28.75 24.14
CA ARG A 511 6.42 29.75 25.21
C ARG A 511 6.97 29.32 26.56
N GLY A 512 7.19 28.03 26.79
CA GLY A 512 7.77 27.55 28.05
C GLY A 512 6.86 27.58 29.28
N ILE A 513 5.55 27.77 29.09
CA ILE A 513 4.55 27.87 30.17
C ILE A 513 3.28 27.07 29.82
N PRO A 514 2.54 26.54 30.82
CA PRO A 514 1.26 25.88 30.59
C PRO A 514 0.17 26.81 30.00
N PRO A 515 -0.79 26.28 29.22
CA PRO A 515 -0.77 24.95 28.61
C PRO A 515 0.40 24.87 27.62
N TRP A 516 1.14 23.76 27.69
CA TRP A 516 2.34 23.55 26.89
C TRP A 516 1.98 23.56 25.41
N ASP A 517 2.80 24.22 24.59
CA ASP A 517 2.51 24.50 23.18
C ASP A 517 3.36 23.64 22.22
N TRP A 518 3.84 22.49 22.67
CA TRP A 518 4.62 21.56 21.86
C TRP A 518 3.74 20.87 20.82
N THR A 519 4.10 20.98 19.54
CA THR A 519 3.42 20.22 18.47
C THR A 519 4.02 18.81 18.35
N PRO A 520 3.25 17.83 17.85
CA PRO A 520 3.76 16.49 17.59
C PRO A 520 4.96 16.49 16.62
N GLU A 521 4.91 17.29 15.55
CA GLU A 521 5.95 17.38 14.52
C GLU A 521 7.23 17.96 15.08
N GLN A 522 7.10 18.95 15.97
CA GLN A 522 8.22 19.55 16.68
C GLN A 522 8.88 18.53 17.61
N LEU A 523 8.13 17.88 18.50
CA LEU A 523 8.68 16.89 19.44
C LEU A 523 9.34 15.71 18.71
N ARG A 524 8.73 15.24 17.63
CA ARG A 524 9.29 14.19 16.77
C ARG A 524 10.63 14.61 16.18
N SER A 525 10.68 15.76 15.53
CA SER A 525 11.88 16.26 14.86
C SER A 525 13.00 16.60 15.86
N TYR A 526 12.64 17.01 17.08
CA TYR A 526 13.58 17.19 18.19
C TYR A 526 14.30 15.89 18.54
N LYS A 527 13.55 14.80 18.70
CA LYS A 527 14.10 13.46 19.00
C LYS A 527 14.98 12.96 17.87
N ILE A 528 14.52 13.08 16.62
CA ILE A 528 15.27 12.65 15.43
C ILE A 528 16.58 13.41 15.29
N CYS A 529 16.56 14.74 15.43
CA CYS A 529 17.77 15.56 15.35
C CYS A 529 18.78 15.20 16.43
N THR A 530 18.29 14.97 17.65
CA THR A 530 19.14 14.53 18.76
C THR A 530 19.77 13.17 18.46
N ALA A 531 18.98 12.20 18.01
CA ALA A 531 19.46 10.88 17.63
C ALA A 531 20.48 10.94 16.48
N ALA A 532 20.21 11.74 15.44
CA ALA A 532 21.09 11.88 14.28
C ALA A 532 22.49 12.39 14.67
N ILE A 533 22.54 13.43 15.51
CA ILE A 533 23.79 14.00 16.01
C ILE A 533 24.53 12.96 16.86
N LEU A 534 23.86 12.34 17.83
CA LEU A 534 24.50 11.40 18.76
C LEU A 534 24.97 10.12 18.05
N TRP A 535 24.17 9.58 17.14
CA TRP A 535 24.54 8.44 16.30
C TRP A 535 25.81 8.76 15.50
N TYR A 536 25.87 9.93 14.87
CA TYR A 536 27.05 10.32 14.10
C TYR A 536 28.29 10.51 14.99
N LEU A 537 28.12 11.00 16.21
CA LEU A 537 29.20 11.11 17.20
C LEU A 537 29.59 9.77 17.86
N GLY A 538 28.87 8.67 17.57
CA GLY A 538 29.07 7.38 18.23
C GLY A 538 28.71 7.41 19.72
N LYS A 539 27.65 8.14 20.09
CA LYS A 539 27.19 8.35 21.47
C LYS A 539 25.78 7.80 21.68
N ASP A 540 25.52 7.32 22.89
CA ASP A 540 24.17 6.97 23.36
C ASP A 540 23.37 8.21 23.83
N SER A 541 22.08 8.04 24.11
CA SER A 541 21.18 9.12 24.50
C SER A 541 21.53 9.81 25.84
N SER A 542 22.43 9.24 26.66
CA SER A 542 22.95 9.91 27.87
C SER A 542 23.83 11.14 27.57
N TRP A 543 24.13 11.37 26.29
CA TRP A 543 24.82 12.55 25.77
C TRP A 543 23.87 13.62 25.22
N PHE A 544 22.58 13.51 25.53
CA PHE A 544 21.61 14.61 25.51
C PHE A 544 21.25 15.10 26.93
N CYS A 545 21.11 16.42 27.10
CA CYS A 545 20.69 17.04 28.35
C CYS A 545 19.79 18.25 28.10
N GLY A 546 18.69 18.37 28.85
CA GLY A 546 17.92 19.61 28.87
C GLY A 546 18.64 20.68 29.68
N HIS A 547 18.54 21.96 29.30
CA HIS A 547 19.23 23.03 30.02
C HIS A 547 18.92 23.09 31.54
N ARG A 548 17.69 22.71 31.92
CA ARG A 548 17.21 22.58 33.29
C ARG A 548 18.00 21.56 34.09
N GLU A 549 18.45 20.49 33.45
CA GLU A 549 19.30 19.46 34.07
C GLU A 549 20.76 19.91 34.10
N TYR A 550 21.17 20.76 33.16
CA TYR A 550 22.53 21.31 33.10
C TYR A 550 22.78 22.40 34.15
N ASN A 551 21.78 23.21 34.52
CA ASN A 551 21.92 24.32 35.47
C ASN A 551 20.89 24.23 36.61
N LEU A 552 21.17 23.35 37.58
CA LEU A 552 20.29 23.11 38.74
C LEU A 552 20.31 24.25 39.76
N VAL A 553 21.39 25.03 39.85
CA VAL A 553 21.53 26.09 40.87
C VAL A 553 20.67 27.33 40.57
N HIS A 554 20.49 27.67 39.29
CA HIS A 554 19.72 28.87 38.90
C HIS A 554 18.25 28.58 38.55
N GLY A 555 17.78 27.33 38.74
CA GLY A 555 16.37 26.98 38.59
C GLY A 555 15.84 27.10 37.16
N LYS A 556 16.69 26.81 36.17
CA LYS A 556 16.27 26.76 34.76
C LYS A 556 15.18 25.70 34.58
N ILE A 557 14.15 26.03 33.80
CA ILE A 557 13.00 25.13 33.55
C ILE A 557 13.05 24.52 32.14
N ASP A 558 13.98 24.95 31.28
CA ASP A 558 14.01 24.64 29.86
C ASP A 558 14.71 23.30 29.51
N PRO A 559 14.18 22.48 28.59
CA PRO A 559 12.86 22.57 27.96
C PRO A 559 11.74 22.23 28.95
N ALA A 560 10.72 23.09 29.05
CA ALA A 560 9.62 22.92 29.99
C ALA A 560 8.53 22.02 29.40
N GLY A 561 7.82 21.24 30.24
CA GLY A 561 6.70 20.40 29.80
C GLY A 561 7.08 19.11 29.04
N ILE A 562 8.36 18.76 28.97
CA ILE A 562 8.84 17.49 28.41
C ILE A 562 9.36 16.57 29.53
N ASP A 563 8.97 15.29 29.51
CA ASP A 563 9.63 14.23 30.29
C ASP A 563 10.95 13.86 29.59
N LEU A 564 12.07 14.26 30.20
CA LEU A 564 13.40 14.08 29.61
C LEU A 564 13.91 12.64 29.71
N ASP A 565 13.40 11.83 30.63
CA ASP A 565 13.75 10.41 30.71
C ASP A 565 13.05 9.62 29.62
N GLN A 566 11.78 9.91 29.36
CA GLN A 566 11.07 9.37 28.20
C GLN A 566 11.73 9.82 26.90
N PHE A 567 12.04 11.11 26.77
CA PHE A 567 12.72 11.66 25.60
C PHE A 567 14.03 10.91 25.30
N ARG A 568 14.87 10.67 26.31
CA ARG A 568 16.13 9.91 26.16
C ARG A 568 15.92 8.45 25.76
N ARG A 569 14.88 7.78 26.27
CA ARG A 569 14.55 6.39 25.85
C ARG A 569 14.21 6.35 24.37
N GLU A 570 13.33 7.23 23.91
CA GLU A 570 12.92 7.30 22.51
C GLU A 570 14.07 7.69 21.58
N VAL A 571 14.96 8.60 22.01
CA VAL A 571 16.19 8.93 21.28
C VAL A 571 17.12 7.71 21.17
N GLN A 572 17.26 6.90 22.22
CA GLN A 572 18.11 5.70 22.16
C GLN A 572 17.58 4.68 21.15
N GLU A 573 16.27 4.45 21.12
CA GLU A 573 15.65 3.56 20.13
C GLU A 573 15.93 4.03 18.70
N LEU A 574 15.93 5.34 18.45
CA LEU A 574 16.29 5.89 17.14
C LEU A 574 17.76 5.65 16.80
N ILE A 575 18.67 5.85 17.76
CA ILE A 575 20.10 5.60 17.57
C ILE A 575 20.35 4.13 17.21
N ASP A 576 19.70 3.20 17.92
CA ASP A 576 19.88 1.75 17.72
C ASP A 576 19.43 1.29 16.34
N ARG A 577 18.37 1.92 15.80
CA ARG A 577 17.85 1.61 14.46
C ARG A 577 18.62 2.32 13.34
N GLY A 578 19.29 3.43 13.63
CA GLY A 578 20.07 4.19 12.66
C GLY A 578 19.22 4.94 11.61
N PRO A 579 19.87 5.53 10.59
CA PRO A 579 19.21 6.41 9.62
C PRO A 579 18.19 5.70 8.69
N ASP A 580 18.23 4.37 8.59
CA ASP A 580 17.42 3.60 7.63
C ASP A 580 15.92 3.60 7.96
N VAL A 581 15.54 3.88 9.21
CA VAL A 581 14.12 4.05 9.63
C VAL A 581 13.44 5.18 8.85
N TYR A 582 14.20 6.19 8.44
CA TYR A 582 13.69 7.38 7.75
C TYR A 582 13.90 7.35 6.24
N ARG A 583 14.75 6.43 5.75
CA ARG A 583 15.01 6.24 4.32
C ARG A 583 13.85 5.52 3.60
N ASN A 584 13.03 4.78 4.35
CA ASN A 584 11.92 3.95 3.84
C ASN A 584 10.53 4.39 4.34
N ALA A 585 10.42 5.54 5.01
CA ALA A 585 9.18 5.99 5.66
C ALA A 585 8.64 7.30 5.08
N GLY A 586 8.10 7.25 3.85
CA GLY A 586 7.16 8.27 3.34
C GLY A 586 7.72 9.70 3.23
N PRO A 587 6.87 10.68 2.85
CA PRO A 587 7.33 11.99 2.36
C PRO A 587 7.99 12.85 3.45
N GLN A 588 8.82 13.79 2.99
CA GLN A 588 9.66 14.70 3.78
C GLN A 588 8.86 15.63 4.73
N PRO A 589 9.52 16.25 5.73
CA PRO A 589 8.88 17.19 6.65
C PRO A 589 8.16 18.32 5.89
N GLY A 590 6.87 18.52 6.19
CA GLY A 590 6.03 19.59 5.61
C GLY A 590 4.80 19.10 4.82
N VAL A 591 4.76 17.85 4.36
CA VAL A 591 3.59 17.27 3.66
C VAL A 591 2.88 16.28 4.57
N LYS A 592 1.69 16.62 5.08
CA LYS A 592 0.95 15.78 6.02
C LYS A 592 0.51 14.46 5.36
N THR A 593 0.79 13.32 6.00
CA THR A 593 0.24 12.02 5.58
C THR A 593 -1.29 12.02 5.76
N ARG A 594 -2.01 11.07 5.16
CA ARG A 594 -3.47 10.98 5.38
C ARG A 594 -3.80 10.81 6.86
N ILE A 595 -2.97 10.08 7.60
CA ILE A 595 -3.10 9.90 9.04
C ILE A 595 -2.97 11.24 9.78
N GLU A 596 -2.00 12.07 9.41
CA GLU A 596 -1.83 13.40 10.02
C GLU A 596 -2.93 14.39 9.61
N GLN A 597 -3.44 14.29 8.39
CA GLN A 597 -4.60 15.07 7.95
C GLN A 597 -5.85 14.73 8.77
N VAL A 598 -6.09 13.45 9.03
CA VAL A 598 -7.19 13.02 9.91
C VAL A 598 -6.90 13.40 11.37
N ARG A 599 -5.64 13.38 11.80
CA ARG A 599 -5.28 13.82 13.16
C ARG A 599 -5.62 15.29 13.40
N ASP A 600 -5.42 16.17 12.42
CA ASP A 600 -5.71 17.61 12.53
C ASP A 600 -7.17 17.92 12.88
N THR A 601 -8.10 17.04 12.50
CA THR A 601 -9.53 17.20 12.78
C THR A 601 -10.00 16.41 13.98
N ASN A 602 -9.10 15.69 14.66
CA ASN A 602 -9.42 14.74 15.73
C ASN A 602 -8.63 15.04 17.01
N ASP A 603 -8.68 16.28 17.51
CA ASP A 603 -7.90 16.78 18.66
C ASP A 603 -7.96 15.87 19.90
N TRP A 604 -9.12 15.23 20.13
CA TRP A 604 -9.39 14.30 21.24
C TRP A 604 -8.44 13.10 21.32
N LEU A 605 -7.72 12.75 20.26
CA LEU A 605 -6.78 11.61 20.25
C LEU A 605 -5.57 11.80 21.19
N GLY A 606 -5.23 13.03 21.59
CA GLY A 606 -4.05 13.30 22.42
C GLY A 606 -2.73 13.12 21.66
N HIS A 607 -1.60 13.11 22.37
CA HIS A 607 -0.28 13.06 21.73
C HIS A 607 -0.05 11.73 21.00
N THR A 608 0.77 11.75 19.94
CA THR A 608 1.20 10.50 19.30
C THR A 608 2.08 9.71 20.25
N THR A 609 1.87 8.40 20.28
CA THR A 609 2.64 7.47 21.12
C THR A 609 3.71 6.72 20.31
N ILE A 610 3.85 7.05 19.03
CA ILE A 610 4.92 6.54 18.16
C ILE A 610 5.85 7.68 17.73
N VAL A 611 7.12 7.34 17.45
CA VAL A 611 8.14 8.31 17.01
C VAL A 611 8.14 8.47 15.49
N GLU A 612 7.66 7.45 14.77
CA GLU A 612 7.39 7.51 13.34
C GLU A 612 6.11 8.32 13.06
N ARG A 613 5.91 8.81 11.82
CA ARG A 613 4.63 9.43 11.45
C ARG A 613 3.50 8.41 11.52
N GLU A 614 3.81 7.22 11.02
CA GLU A 614 2.94 6.08 10.85
C GLU A 614 3.81 4.83 10.64
N ARG A 615 3.27 3.66 10.94
CA ARG A 615 3.89 2.34 10.75
C ARG A 615 3.10 1.56 9.72
N PRO A 616 3.73 0.66 8.93
CA PRO A 616 2.99 -0.32 8.15
C PRO A 616 2.17 -1.22 9.08
N SER A 617 0.95 -1.56 8.68
CA SER A 617 0.13 -2.56 9.36
C SER A 617 0.76 -3.98 9.24
N PRO A 618 0.57 -4.86 10.23
CA PRO A 618 0.93 -6.28 10.20
C PRO A 618 0.63 -7.05 8.90
N ASP A 619 -0.46 -6.74 8.19
CA ASP A 619 -0.81 -7.36 6.91
C ASP A 619 -0.01 -6.81 5.70
N GLY A 620 0.72 -5.71 5.90
CA GLY A 620 1.52 -5.02 4.87
C GLY A 620 0.72 -4.14 3.90
N VAL A 621 -0.59 -3.96 4.09
CA VAL A 621 -1.46 -3.24 3.14
C VAL A 621 -1.68 -1.78 3.54
N GLY A 622 -1.97 -1.54 4.81
CA GLY A 622 -2.28 -0.25 5.37
C GLY A 622 -1.13 0.38 6.17
N ARG A 623 -1.44 1.50 6.80
CA ARG A 623 -0.56 2.17 7.76
C ARG A 623 -1.36 2.62 8.97
N TYR A 624 -0.70 2.80 10.10
CA TYR A 624 -1.35 3.30 11.32
C TYR A 624 -0.46 4.22 12.14
N ALA A 625 -1.07 5.07 12.95
CA ALA A 625 -0.40 5.78 14.03
C ALA A 625 -1.20 5.65 15.32
N HIS A 626 -0.50 5.43 16.43
CA HIS A 626 -1.11 5.38 17.75
C HIS A 626 -1.04 6.75 18.43
N TYR A 627 -2.09 7.03 19.20
CA TYR A 627 -2.24 8.20 20.04
C TYR A 627 -2.69 7.77 21.45
N GLU A 628 -2.67 8.71 22.39
CA GLU A 628 -3.04 8.46 23.80
C GLU A 628 -4.47 7.92 23.94
N HIS A 629 -5.42 8.50 23.21
CA HIS A 629 -6.85 8.20 23.33
C HIS A 629 -7.42 7.45 22.12
N GLY A 630 -6.58 6.98 21.21
CA GLY A 630 -7.04 6.22 20.04
C GLY A 630 -5.92 5.89 19.06
N SER A 631 -6.29 5.44 17.87
CA SER A 631 -5.35 5.24 16.75
C SER A 631 -5.99 5.68 15.45
N ILE A 632 -5.19 6.04 14.45
CA ILE A 632 -5.68 6.32 13.10
C ILE A 632 -5.09 5.26 12.17
N TYR A 633 -5.95 4.64 11.35
CA TYR A 633 -5.56 3.64 10.36
C TYR A 633 -5.87 4.14 8.97
N PHE A 634 -4.93 3.92 8.05
CA PHE A 634 -5.04 4.16 6.62
C PHE A 634 -5.01 2.84 5.87
N HIS A 635 -5.89 2.70 4.88
CA HIS A 635 -5.85 1.66 3.87
C HIS A 635 -6.05 2.28 2.48
N PRO A 636 -5.27 1.87 1.45
CA PRO A 636 -5.26 2.52 0.14
C PRO A 636 -6.62 2.61 -0.56
N GLU A 637 -7.46 1.58 -0.40
CA GLU A 637 -8.77 1.50 -1.05
C GLU A 637 -9.95 1.93 -0.15
N ILE A 638 -9.76 1.96 1.18
CA ILE A 638 -10.87 2.16 2.13
C ILE A 638 -10.90 3.60 2.63
N GLY A 639 -9.73 4.17 2.95
CA GLY A 639 -9.63 5.52 3.48
C GLY A 639 -8.77 5.60 4.74
N THR A 640 -8.97 6.65 5.53
CA THR A 640 -8.22 6.89 6.77
C THR A 640 -9.18 7.29 7.86
N PHE A 641 -9.19 6.54 8.96
CA PHE A 641 -10.22 6.68 9.99
C PHE A 641 -9.63 6.55 11.40
N ALA A 642 -10.16 7.34 12.33
CA ALA A 642 -9.78 7.30 13.74
C ALA A 642 -10.60 6.26 14.51
N VAL A 643 -9.94 5.47 15.36
CA VAL A 643 -10.54 4.41 16.19
C VAL A 643 -10.35 4.78 17.67
N PRO A 644 -11.43 5.02 18.44
CA PRO A 644 -11.35 5.56 19.79
C PRO A 644 -11.00 4.51 20.86
N LYS A 645 -10.34 5.00 21.92
CA LYS A 645 -10.18 4.33 23.21
C LYS A 645 -10.93 5.10 24.31
N PRO A 646 -11.36 4.42 25.38
CA PRO A 646 -11.36 2.96 25.52
C PRO A 646 -12.51 2.31 24.73
N GLY A 647 -12.52 0.98 24.68
CA GLY A 647 -13.65 0.18 24.19
C GLY A 647 -13.46 -0.35 22.77
N ILE A 648 -13.75 0.47 21.75
CA ILE A 648 -13.74 0.03 20.35
C ILE A 648 -12.35 -0.46 19.93
N TYR A 649 -11.32 0.38 20.11
CA TYR A 649 -9.96 0.01 19.77
C TYR A 649 -9.47 -1.19 20.60
N ASP A 650 -9.80 -1.25 21.89
CA ASP A 650 -9.31 -2.30 22.79
C ASP A 650 -9.89 -3.66 22.41
N PHE A 651 -11.18 -3.72 22.06
CA PHE A 651 -11.78 -4.94 21.52
C PHE A 651 -11.13 -5.33 20.20
N TRP A 652 -11.03 -4.40 19.25
CA TRP A 652 -10.45 -4.68 17.94
C TRP A 652 -8.99 -5.17 18.05
N ALA A 653 -8.22 -4.58 18.96
CA ALA A 653 -6.87 -5.02 19.31
C ALA A 653 -6.85 -6.47 19.85
N SER A 654 -7.81 -6.82 20.72
CA SER A 654 -7.89 -8.14 21.33
C SER A 654 -8.13 -9.27 20.31
N VAL A 655 -8.70 -8.96 19.15
CA VAL A 655 -8.98 -9.91 18.07
C VAL A 655 -7.98 -9.84 16.90
N GLY A 656 -6.91 -9.05 17.01
CA GLY A 656 -5.85 -8.97 16.02
C GLY A 656 -5.94 -7.80 15.02
N TRP A 657 -6.63 -6.72 15.39
CA TRP A 657 -6.77 -5.50 14.57
C TRP A 657 -7.21 -5.81 13.12
N GLU A 658 -6.53 -5.25 12.13
CA GLU A 658 -6.84 -5.39 10.71
C GLU A 658 -6.68 -6.81 10.18
N THR A 659 -5.92 -7.67 10.88
CA THR A 659 -5.81 -9.10 10.54
C THR A 659 -6.97 -9.95 11.07
N SER A 660 -7.88 -9.33 11.84
CA SER A 660 -9.06 -9.98 12.40
C SER A 660 -10.16 -10.18 11.36
N PHE A 661 -11.19 -10.93 11.74
CA PHE A 661 -12.39 -11.11 10.92
C PHE A 661 -13.16 -9.81 10.62
N LEU A 662 -12.85 -8.69 11.29
CA LEU A 662 -13.47 -7.38 11.06
C LEU A 662 -12.78 -6.57 9.95
N GLY A 663 -11.48 -6.77 9.73
CA GLY A 663 -10.67 -5.96 8.79
C GLY A 663 -10.41 -4.53 9.29
N TYR A 664 -10.26 -3.59 8.35
CA TYR A 664 -10.02 -2.16 8.61
C TYR A 664 -11.30 -1.39 8.94
N PRO A 665 -11.20 -0.25 9.67
CA PRO A 665 -12.31 0.69 9.82
C PRO A 665 -12.68 1.29 8.46
N THR A 666 -13.98 1.50 8.24
CA THR A 666 -14.53 2.05 6.97
C THR A 666 -15.13 3.45 7.12
N ASP A 667 -15.35 3.91 8.36
CA ASP A 667 -15.81 5.25 8.71
C ASP A 667 -15.31 5.69 10.09
N ASP A 668 -15.54 6.96 10.42
CA ASP A 668 -15.28 7.49 11.75
C ASP A 668 -16.32 6.97 12.76
N ALA A 669 -15.88 6.78 14.00
CA ALA A 669 -16.76 6.34 15.08
C ALA A 669 -17.89 7.34 15.33
N VAL A 670 -19.12 6.82 15.49
CA VAL A 670 -20.33 7.60 15.74
C VAL A 670 -20.67 7.54 17.23
N GLN A 671 -20.65 8.72 17.87
CA GLN A 671 -21.15 8.88 19.22
C GLN A 671 -22.68 8.96 19.22
N VAL A 672 -23.33 8.20 20.10
CA VAL A 672 -24.77 8.24 20.36
C VAL A 672 -25.03 8.44 21.87
N ASP A 673 -26.25 8.80 22.24
CA ASP A 673 -26.61 9.17 23.64
C ASP A 673 -26.21 8.13 24.70
N GLN A 674 -26.12 6.84 24.33
CA GLN A 674 -25.77 5.75 25.24
C GLN A 674 -24.50 4.97 24.87
N GLY A 675 -23.66 5.48 23.96
CA GLY A 675 -22.41 4.80 23.61
C GLY A 675 -21.79 5.27 22.31
N THR A 676 -20.94 4.42 21.75
CA THR A 676 -20.16 4.68 20.54
C THR A 676 -20.18 3.44 19.66
N TRP A 677 -20.24 3.60 18.35
CA TRP A 677 -20.07 2.47 17.44
C TRP A 677 -19.27 2.88 16.20
N GLN A 678 -18.64 1.90 15.53
CA GLN A 678 -17.84 2.16 14.34
C GLN A 678 -17.89 0.99 13.35
N ASN A 679 -17.99 1.27 12.06
CA ASN A 679 -18.00 0.25 11.03
C ASN A 679 -16.58 -0.17 10.61
N PHE A 680 -16.47 -1.46 10.32
CA PHE A 680 -15.31 -2.13 9.78
C PHE A 680 -15.74 -2.90 8.52
N GLN A 681 -14.77 -3.33 7.69
CA GLN A 681 -15.03 -4.00 6.41
C GLN A 681 -16.04 -5.14 6.50
N HIS A 682 -16.05 -5.87 7.61
CA HIS A 682 -16.86 -7.08 7.77
C HIS A 682 -17.76 -7.06 9.02
N GLY A 683 -17.95 -5.93 9.68
CA GLY A 683 -18.79 -5.83 10.86
C GLY A 683 -18.84 -4.42 11.48
N THR A 684 -19.51 -4.30 12.62
CA THR A 684 -19.55 -3.05 13.40
C THR A 684 -19.23 -3.36 14.84
N ILE A 685 -18.38 -2.56 15.49
CA ILE A 685 -18.11 -2.67 16.93
C ILE A 685 -18.98 -1.65 17.66
N TYR A 686 -19.65 -2.08 18.73
CA TYR A 686 -20.48 -1.26 19.61
C TYR A 686 -19.90 -1.23 21.01
N HIS A 687 -19.78 -0.05 21.60
CA HIS A 687 -19.36 0.15 22.98
C HIS A 687 -20.39 1.02 23.69
N ARG A 688 -21.06 0.48 24.71
CA ARG A 688 -22.01 1.24 25.51
C ARG A 688 -21.29 2.08 26.56
N THR A 689 -21.74 3.31 26.78
CA THR A 689 -21.19 4.16 27.84
C THR A 689 -21.34 3.50 29.21
N GLY A 690 -20.23 3.28 29.90
CA GLY A 690 -20.19 2.67 31.23
C GLY A 690 -19.90 1.17 31.24
N ASP A 691 -19.89 0.51 30.07
CA ASP A 691 -19.54 -0.91 29.97
C ASP A 691 -18.02 -1.10 29.85
N ASP A 692 -17.51 -2.15 30.50
CA ASP A 692 -16.08 -2.52 30.44
C ASP A 692 -15.67 -3.11 29.07
N HIS A 693 -16.64 -3.56 28.27
CA HIS A 693 -16.41 -4.31 27.03
C HIS A 693 -17.17 -3.70 25.85
N ALA A 694 -16.57 -3.80 24.66
CA ALA A 694 -17.23 -3.53 23.38
C ALA A 694 -17.53 -4.86 22.67
N TRP A 695 -18.59 -4.88 21.85
CA TRP A 695 -19.09 -6.10 21.21
C TRP A 695 -19.22 -5.92 19.69
N PRO A 696 -18.69 -6.86 18.88
CA PRO A 696 -18.83 -6.84 17.44
C PRO A 696 -20.19 -7.42 17.03
N VAL A 697 -20.81 -6.88 15.99
CA VAL A 697 -21.99 -7.47 15.34
C VAL A 697 -21.69 -7.56 13.85
N HIS A 698 -21.76 -8.76 13.27
CA HIS A 698 -21.39 -9.02 11.88
C HIS A 698 -22.29 -10.06 11.20
N GLY A 699 -22.08 -10.26 9.89
CA GLY A 699 -22.78 -11.26 9.08
C GLY A 699 -24.31 -11.18 9.14
N GLY A 700 -24.95 -12.34 9.02
CA GLY A 700 -26.41 -12.42 9.00
C GLY A 700 -27.10 -12.08 10.32
N ILE A 701 -26.39 -12.20 11.46
CA ILE A 701 -26.89 -11.68 12.75
C ILE A 701 -27.01 -10.16 12.69
N ALA A 702 -26.00 -9.45 12.16
CA ALA A 702 -26.04 -8.00 12.01
C ALA A 702 -27.18 -7.53 11.10
N GLU A 703 -27.38 -8.20 9.97
CA GLU A 703 -28.48 -7.89 9.04
C GLU A 703 -29.85 -8.00 9.73
N THR A 704 -30.04 -9.07 10.50
CA THR A 704 -31.27 -9.33 11.25
C THR A 704 -31.50 -8.30 12.35
N TRP A 705 -30.47 -8.04 13.14
CA TRP A 705 -30.53 -7.09 14.25
C TRP A 705 -30.78 -5.66 13.77
N ARG A 706 -30.08 -5.21 12.73
CA ARG A 706 -30.30 -3.88 12.12
C ARG A 706 -31.70 -3.76 11.51
N SER A 707 -32.20 -4.80 10.83
CA SER A 707 -33.57 -4.83 10.32
C SER A 707 -34.63 -4.77 11.44
N ALA A 708 -34.27 -5.20 12.65
CA ALA A 708 -35.11 -5.10 13.84
C ALA A 708 -34.99 -3.75 14.59
N GLY A 709 -34.31 -2.76 14.00
CA GLY A 709 -34.13 -1.41 14.56
C GLY A 709 -32.80 -1.19 15.28
N GLY A 710 -31.88 -2.17 15.25
CA GLY A 710 -30.56 -2.09 15.87
C GLY A 710 -30.62 -1.78 17.37
N VAL A 711 -29.74 -0.89 17.82
CA VAL A 711 -29.64 -0.45 19.22
C VAL A 711 -30.96 0.12 19.76
N THR A 712 -31.70 0.87 18.93
CA THR A 712 -33.02 1.43 19.29
C THR A 712 -34.18 0.45 19.10
N GLY A 713 -33.87 -0.74 18.58
CA GLY A 713 -34.81 -1.77 18.21
C GLY A 713 -35.18 -2.70 19.36
N LYS A 714 -35.98 -3.71 19.04
CA LYS A 714 -36.55 -4.65 20.02
C LYS A 714 -35.52 -5.48 20.80
N PHE A 715 -34.28 -5.57 20.32
CA PHE A 715 -33.21 -6.34 20.96
C PHE A 715 -32.29 -5.50 21.84
N GLY A 716 -32.21 -4.18 21.63
CA GLY A 716 -31.28 -3.32 22.35
C GLY A 716 -29.81 -3.55 22.00
N TRP A 717 -28.92 -3.15 22.90
CA TRP A 717 -27.47 -3.25 22.77
C TRP A 717 -26.96 -4.70 22.74
N PRO A 718 -25.89 -5.02 21.99
CA PRO A 718 -25.22 -6.32 22.09
C PRO A 718 -24.55 -6.47 23.46
N GLN A 719 -24.50 -7.71 23.98
CA GLN A 719 -23.92 -8.05 25.28
C GLN A 719 -22.86 -9.15 25.22
N SER A 720 -22.60 -9.70 24.04
CA SER A 720 -21.59 -10.73 23.82
C SER A 720 -21.04 -10.69 22.39
N ARG A 721 -19.95 -11.43 22.17
CA ARG A 721 -19.54 -11.91 20.85
C ARG A 721 -20.47 -13.04 20.37
N GLU A 722 -20.35 -13.47 19.12
CA GLU A 722 -20.97 -14.73 18.72
C GLU A 722 -20.44 -15.89 19.57
N ILE A 723 -21.36 -16.70 20.09
CA ILE A 723 -21.14 -17.87 20.93
C ILE A 723 -21.55 -19.09 20.13
N GLU A 724 -20.67 -20.08 20.05
CA GLU A 724 -21.03 -21.37 19.46
C GLU A 724 -22.11 -22.04 20.30
N HIS A 725 -23.27 -22.32 19.69
CA HIS A 725 -24.33 -23.09 20.31
C HIS A 725 -24.12 -24.59 20.05
N CYS A 726 -23.84 -24.91 18.79
CA CYS A 726 -23.47 -26.24 18.31
C CYS A 726 -22.71 -26.12 16.99
N SER A 727 -22.24 -27.25 16.46
CA SER A 727 -21.33 -27.31 15.30
C SER A 727 -21.79 -26.56 14.05
N ASP A 728 -23.09 -26.30 13.90
CA ASP A 728 -23.68 -25.61 12.76
C ASP A 728 -24.40 -24.29 13.09
N THR A 729 -24.38 -23.89 14.36
CA THR A 729 -25.19 -22.77 14.86
C THR A 729 -24.39 -21.92 15.84
N VAL A 730 -24.36 -20.62 15.59
CA VAL A 730 -23.87 -19.60 16.53
C VAL A 730 -25.03 -18.75 17.01
N TYR A 731 -24.87 -18.07 18.14
CA TYR A 731 -25.81 -17.05 18.58
C TYR A 731 -25.12 -15.87 19.22
N GLN A 732 -25.78 -14.73 19.25
CA GLN A 732 -25.32 -13.54 19.95
C GLN A 732 -26.37 -13.07 20.95
N GLU A 733 -25.92 -12.59 22.11
CA GLU A 733 -26.78 -12.05 23.16
C GLU A 733 -26.91 -10.54 23.02
N PHE A 734 -28.14 -10.06 23.22
CA PHE A 734 -28.52 -8.65 23.24
C PHE A 734 -29.34 -8.39 24.52
N GLU A 735 -29.45 -7.12 24.93
CA GLU A 735 -30.16 -6.73 26.17
C GLU A 735 -31.53 -7.38 26.33
N ASN A 736 -32.29 -7.51 25.24
CA ASN A 736 -33.67 -7.97 25.24
C ASN A 736 -33.88 -9.26 24.43
N GLY A 737 -32.84 -10.07 24.24
CA GLY A 737 -32.98 -11.38 23.61
C GLY A 737 -31.71 -11.91 22.94
N ARG A 738 -31.88 -12.93 22.10
CA ARG A 738 -30.79 -13.59 21.37
C ARG A 738 -31.09 -13.68 19.89
N ILE A 739 -30.06 -13.67 19.06
CA ILE A 739 -30.19 -13.97 17.63
C ILE A 739 -29.26 -15.14 17.33
N TYR A 740 -29.85 -16.23 16.83
CA TYR A 740 -29.15 -17.42 16.36
C TYR A 740 -28.88 -17.30 14.87
N TRP A 741 -27.79 -17.87 14.39
CA TRP A 741 -27.49 -18.04 12.97
C TRP A 741 -27.06 -19.48 12.71
N ARG A 742 -27.81 -20.19 11.86
CA ARG A 742 -27.43 -21.52 11.38
C ARG A 742 -26.73 -21.40 10.04
N PHE A 743 -25.58 -22.04 9.86
CA PHE A 743 -24.86 -22.01 8.58
C PHE A 743 -25.67 -22.58 7.41
N THR A 744 -26.70 -23.37 7.69
CA THR A 744 -27.60 -24.02 6.71
C THR A 744 -28.99 -23.39 6.62
N GLY A 745 -29.36 -22.48 7.53
CA GLY A 745 -30.75 -22.07 7.72
C GLY A 745 -30.99 -20.58 8.01
N GLY A 746 -29.93 -19.76 8.04
CA GLY A 746 -30.05 -18.32 8.25
C GLY A 746 -30.30 -17.92 9.70
N PRO A 747 -30.69 -16.65 9.95
CA PRO A 747 -30.84 -16.10 11.29
C PRO A 747 -32.22 -16.37 11.87
N VAL A 748 -32.29 -16.70 13.16
CA VAL A 748 -33.54 -16.79 13.93
C VAL A 748 -33.42 -15.91 15.17
N ALA A 749 -34.30 -14.92 15.26
CA ALA A 749 -34.29 -13.91 16.32
C ALA A 749 -35.30 -14.26 17.42
N VAL A 750 -34.82 -14.40 18.66
CA VAL A 750 -35.60 -14.84 19.83
C VAL A 750 -35.61 -13.73 20.89
N PRO A 751 -36.68 -12.92 20.98
CA PRO A 751 -36.81 -11.90 22.02
C PRO A 751 -37.10 -12.54 23.38
N ASP A 752 -36.58 -11.94 24.47
CA ASP A 752 -36.93 -12.38 25.82
C ASP A 752 -38.35 -11.88 26.16
N VAL A 753 -39.23 -12.81 26.54
CA VAL A 753 -40.56 -12.51 27.08
C VAL A 753 -40.42 -12.42 28.59
N ALA A 754 -40.73 -11.26 29.18
CA ALA A 754 -40.63 -11.03 30.62
C ALA A 754 -41.33 -12.17 31.40
N GLY A 755 -40.53 -13.07 32.01
CA GLY A 755 -41.00 -14.13 32.91
C GLY A 755 -40.93 -15.58 32.41
N GLY A 756 -40.37 -15.89 31.23
CA GLY A 756 -40.22 -17.27 30.73
C GLY A 756 -38.79 -17.82 30.86
N VAL A 757 -38.63 -19.10 31.20
CA VAL A 757 -37.34 -19.81 31.17
C VAL A 757 -36.84 -19.85 29.72
N PRO A 758 -35.57 -19.49 29.42
CA PRO A 758 -35.04 -19.54 28.06
C PRO A 758 -35.03 -20.98 27.54
N PRO A 759 -35.37 -21.22 26.25
CA PRO A 759 -35.39 -22.57 25.69
C PRO A 759 -33.97 -23.16 25.71
N THR A 760 -33.84 -24.37 26.26
CA THR A 760 -32.57 -25.12 26.34
C THR A 760 -32.13 -25.73 25.01
N GLU A 761 -32.95 -25.58 23.96
CA GLU A 761 -32.70 -26.10 22.62
C GLU A 761 -33.04 -25.02 21.59
N ALA A 762 -32.25 -24.93 20.51
CA ALA A 762 -32.53 -24.04 19.39
C ALA A 762 -33.94 -24.33 18.82
N PRO A 763 -34.79 -23.31 18.59
CA PRO A 763 -36.15 -23.53 18.12
C PRO A 763 -36.18 -24.28 16.78
N PRO A 764 -37.09 -25.25 16.56
CA PRO A 764 -37.19 -25.97 15.30
C PRO A 764 -37.60 -25.05 14.15
N VAL A 765 -37.10 -25.35 12.94
CA VAL A 765 -37.45 -24.66 11.70
C VAL A 765 -38.92 -24.94 11.38
N VAL A 766 -39.74 -23.90 11.28
CA VAL A 766 -41.13 -24.04 10.83
C VAL A 766 -41.15 -24.04 9.30
N GLY A 767 -41.60 -25.17 8.74
CA GLY A 767 -42.41 -25.19 7.52
C GLY A 767 -41.71 -25.63 6.25
N GLU A 768 -41.85 -26.91 5.93
CA GLU A 768 -41.75 -27.44 4.58
C GLU A 768 -42.65 -28.74 4.60
N PRO A 769 -43.47 -29.14 3.60
CA PRO A 769 -44.47 -30.22 3.72
C PRO A 769 -44.05 -31.64 3.27
N GLU A 770 -44.62 -32.66 3.91
CA GLU A 770 -44.67 -34.05 3.43
C GLU A 770 -45.50 -34.15 2.14
N THR A 771 -45.03 -34.91 1.13
CA THR A 771 -45.91 -35.40 0.05
C THR A 771 -45.67 -36.89 -0.20
N ASP A 772 -46.81 -37.56 -0.36
CA ASP A 772 -47.09 -38.99 -0.28
C ASP A 772 -46.37 -39.91 -1.27
N ALA A 773 -46.11 -41.12 -0.77
CA ALA A 773 -46.05 -42.34 -1.56
C ALA A 773 -47.44 -42.68 -2.14
N ARG A 774 -47.50 -42.98 -3.44
CA ARG A 774 -48.63 -43.67 -4.06
C ARG A 774 -48.44 -45.20 -3.97
N ASP A 775 -49.59 -45.87 -4.03
CA ASP A 775 -49.90 -47.31 -4.07
C ASP A 775 -50.20 -47.91 -2.66
N GLN A 776 -51.41 -48.40 -2.32
CA GLN A 776 -52.47 -49.05 -3.10
C GLN A 776 -53.87 -49.03 -2.42
N VAL A 777 -54.90 -48.90 -3.28
CA VAL A 777 -56.20 -49.64 -3.34
C VAL A 777 -57.34 -49.37 -2.33
N GLY A 778 -58.48 -48.96 -2.93
CA GLY A 778 -59.87 -49.31 -2.59
C GLY A 778 -60.52 -48.50 -1.47
N ASP A 779 -61.74 -47.98 -1.55
CA ASP A 779 -62.85 -48.17 -2.50
C ASP A 779 -63.94 -47.14 -2.10
N THR A 780 -64.64 -46.52 -3.07
CA THR A 780 -66.07 -46.05 -3.03
C THR A 780 -66.56 -45.12 -1.88
N VAL A 781 -67.40 -44.08 -2.03
CA VAL A 781 -68.46 -43.76 -3.01
C VAL A 781 -69.09 -42.37 -2.71
N HIS A 782 -69.54 -41.70 -3.79
CA HIS A 782 -70.60 -40.68 -3.99
C HIS A 782 -70.77 -39.37 -3.17
N GLY A 783 -71.01 -38.30 -3.94
CA GLY A 783 -71.96 -37.20 -3.64
C GLY A 783 -71.29 -35.82 -3.53
N ALA A 784 -71.04 -35.09 -4.62
CA ALA A 784 -71.97 -34.26 -5.43
C ALA A 784 -72.53 -33.02 -4.69
N GLU A 785 -72.11 -31.86 -5.20
CA GLU A 785 -72.84 -30.58 -5.35
C GLU A 785 -73.27 -29.78 -4.10
N ASP A 786 -73.34 -28.44 -4.06
CA ASP A 786 -72.85 -27.31 -4.88
C ASP A 786 -73.23 -26.02 -4.10
N VAL A 787 -72.58 -24.90 -4.44
CA VAL A 787 -72.95 -23.47 -4.24
C VAL A 787 -72.86 -22.76 -2.85
N SER A 788 -71.87 -21.86 -2.80
CA SER A 788 -71.58 -20.58 -2.10
C SER A 788 -72.46 -19.99 -0.96
N PRO A 789 -71.83 -19.34 0.07
CA PRO A 789 -72.49 -18.51 1.06
C PRO A 789 -72.27 -16.99 0.89
N VAL A 790 -73.21 -16.17 1.38
CA VAL A 790 -72.98 -14.77 1.80
C VAL A 790 -73.41 -14.64 3.26
N THR A 791 -72.47 -14.35 4.16
CA THR A 791 -72.52 -13.34 5.24
C THR A 791 -71.20 -13.34 6.02
N ARG A 792 -70.59 -12.17 6.24
CA ARG A 792 -69.50 -11.90 7.20
C ARG A 792 -70.05 -11.93 8.66
N PRO A 793 -69.24 -11.85 9.76
CA PRO A 793 -67.77 -11.74 9.88
C PRO A 793 -67.11 -12.68 10.93
N ALA A 794 -65.78 -12.89 10.86
CA ALA A 794 -64.83 -12.75 11.98
C ALA A 794 -63.43 -13.32 11.65
N ALA A 795 -62.41 -12.54 12.04
CA ALA A 795 -61.07 -12.93 12.52
C ALA A 795 -60.10 -13.79 11.68
N ASN A 796 -58.84 -13.34 11.73
CA ASN A 796 -57.57 -14.07 11.59
C ASN A 796 -57.09 -14.49 10.19
N ALA A 797 -56.04 -13.77 9.77
CA ALA A 797 -54.68 -14.25 9.47
C ALA A 797 -54.43 -15.51 8.62
N THR A 798 -53.42 -15.30 7.77
CA THR A 798 -52.42 -16.22 7.17
C THR A 798 -52.79 -17.09 5.96
N TRP A 799 -52.14 -16.68 4.87
CA TRP A 799 -51.54 -17.47 3.79
C TRP A 799 -50.90 -18.79 4.22
N ASP A 800 -50.91 -19.78 3.32
CA ASP A 800 -49.95 -20.86 3.36
C ASP A 800 -49.59 -21.45 1.99
N GLY A 801 -48.36 -22.00 1.90
CA GLY A 801 -47.76 -22.76 0.80
C GLY A 801 -46.64 -21.99 0.07
N ILE A 802 -45.33 -22.11 0.33
CA ILE A 802 -44.36 -23.24 0.50
C ILE A 802 -44.08 -24.07 -0.77
N TRP A 803 -42.77 -24.27 -1.06
CA TRP A 803 -42.20 -25.47 -1.70
C TRP A 803 -40.88 -25.90 -1.03
N ARG A 804 -40.66 -27.23 -0.95
CA ARG A 804 -39.54 -27.94 -0.26
C ARG A 804 -38.26 -28.20 -1.06
N VAL A 805 -37.08 -28.33 -0.39
CA VAL A 805 -35.97 -29.26 -0.78
C VAL A 805 -35.18 -29.83 0.43
N GLY A 806 -35.13 -31.17 0.54
CA GLY A 806 -34.35 -31.95 1.52
C GLY A 806 -32.91 -32.31 1.10
N VAL A 807 -32.11 -32.71 2.10
CA VAL A 807 -30.63 -32.87 2.08
C VAL A 807 -30.21 -34.31 1.75
N GLU A 808 -29.33 -34.50 0.76
CA GLU A 808 -28.64 -35.78 0.47
C GLU A 808 -27.40 -36.01 1.37
N PRO A 809 -26.99 -37.27 1.66
CA PRO A 809 -25.75 -37.56 2.37
C PRO A 809 -24.54 -37.03 1.60
N LEU A 810 -23.62 -36.40 2.33
CA LEU A 810 -22.46 -35.73 1.74
C LEU A 810 -21.65 -36.72 0.87
N SER A 811 -21.52 -36.39 -0.41
CA SER A 811 -20.64 -37.12 -1.32
C SER A 811 -19.22 -37.18 -0.77
N GLY A 812 -18.44 -38.19 -1.18
CA GLY A 812 -17.03 -38.29 -0.78
C GLY A 812 -16.20 -37.03 -1.04
N ASP A 813 -16.64 -36.19 -1.99
CA ASP A 813 -16.03 -34.90 -2.29
C ASP A 813 -16.41 -33.79 -1.31
N GLN A 814 -17.64 -33.80 -0.78
CA GLN A 814 -18.06 -32.89 0.29
C GLN A 814 -17.34 -33.21 1.61
N VAL A 815 -17.13 -34.49 1.94
CA VAL A 815 -16.32 -34.90 3.09
C VAL A 815 -14.86 -34.46 2.93
N ARG A 816 -14.29 -34.60 1.73
CA ARG A 816 -12.92 -34.14 1.41
C ARG A 816 -12.77 -32.62 1.41
N LEU A 817 -13.83 -31.87 1.07
CA LEU A 817 -13.85 -30.40 1.11
C LEU A 817 -13.85 -29.90 2.56
N ILE A 818 -14.64 -30.53 3.43
CA ILE A 818 -14.69 -30.22 4.87
C ILE A 818 -13.36 -30.59 5.54
N GLN A 819 -12.78 -31.76 5.24
CA GLN A 819 -11.44 -32.15 5.73
C GLN A 819 -10.35 -31.16 5.29
N ARG A 820 -10.37 -30.67 4.04
CA ARG A 820 -9.40 -29.69 3.54
C ARG A 820 -9.54 -28.32 4.18
N ARG A 821 -10.78 -27.88 4.46
CA ARG A 821 -11.04 -26.61 5.16
C ARG A 821 -10.59 -26.67 6.62
N ALA A 822 -10.85 -27.78 7.31
CA ALA A 822 -10.34 -28.01 8.66
C ALA A 822 -8.80 -28.03 8.69
N LEU A 823 -8.14 -28.80 7.80
CA LEU A 823 -6.68 -28.85 7.73
C LEU A 823 -6.02 -27.50 7.35
N ARG A 824 -6.67 -26.68 6.51
CA ARG A 824 -6.21 -25.31 6.20
C ARG A 824 -6.29 -24.37 7.42
N ALA A 825 -7.36 -24.45 8.21
CA ALA A 825 -7.50 -23.69 9.45
C ALA A 825 -6.44 -24.07 10.50
N PHE A 826 -6.02 -25.35 10.54
CA PHE A 826 -4.97 -25.82 11.46
C PHE A 826 -3.53 -25.64 10.94
N GLY A 827 -3.33 -25.60 9.62
CA GLY A 827 -2.00 -25.50 8.99
C GLY A 827 -1.30 -24.16 9.20
N SER A 828 -2.04 -23.07 9.36
CA SER A 828 -1.52 -21.72 9.64
C SER A 828 -0.87 -21.58 11.03
N TYR A 829 -1.19 -22.47 11.98
CA TYR A 829 -0.68 -22.42 13.36
C TYR A 829 0.58 -23.27 13.63
N SER A 830 0.95 -24.20 12.74
CA SER A 830 1.94 -25.27 13.06
C SER A 830 3.40 -24.98 12.67
N ARG A 831 3.68 -23.92 11.91
CA ARG A 831 5.07 -23.58 11.48
C ARG A 831 6.03 -23.16 12.61
N PRO A 832 5.59 -22.60 13.76
CA PRO A 832 6.55 -22.24 14.82
C PRO A 832 6.96 -23.40 15.76
N LEU A 833 6.28 -24.56 15.75
CA LEU A 833 6.39 -25.55 16.85
C LEU A 833 6.86 -26.96 16.47
N GLY A 834 7.03 -27.29 15.19
CA GLY A 834 7.67 -28.56 14.77
C GLY A 834 6.90 -29.86 15.09
N VAL A 835 5.57 -29.81 15.27
CA VAL A 835 4.73 -30.99 15.55
C VAL A 835 3.87 -31.34 14.32
N GLN A 836 3.78 -32.63 13.99
CA GLN A 836 2.90 -33.16 12.94
C GLN A 836 1.66 -33.79 13.59
N ILE A 837 0.46 -33.41 13.16
CA ILE A 837 -0.82 -33.93 13.69
C ILE A 837 -1.50 -34.77 12.59
N ASN A 838 -1.84 -36.02 12.89
CA ASN A 838 -2.65 -36.87 12.00
C ASN A 838 -4.03 -37.07 12.65
N GLY A 839 -5.11 -36.79 11.90
CA GLY A 839 -6.48 -37.08 12.31
C GLY A 839 -7.10 -38.13 11.40
N VAL A 840 -7.80 -39.12 11.97
CA VAL A 840 -8.63 -40.08 11.22
C VAL A 840 -10.09 -39.83 11.57
N TYR A 841 -10.94 -39.74 10.54
CA TYR A 841 -12.39 -39.61 10.67
C TYR A 841 -13.02 -41.00 10.78
N ASP A 842 -13.74 -41.25 11.87
CA ASP A 842 -14.49 -42.49 12.07
C ASP A 842 -15.91 -42.36 11.52
N GLY A 843 -16.13 -42.91 10.32
CA GLY A 843 -17.36 -42.76 9.54
C GLY A 843 -18.68 -43.12 10.24
N PRO A 844 -18.76 -44.16 11.08
CA PRO A 844 -20.01 -44.56 11.73
C PRO A 844 -20.39 -43.71 12.95
N THR A 845 -19.42 -43.03 13.60
CA THR A 845 -19.67 -42.31 14.86
C THR A 845 -19.66 -40.78 14.73
N GLY A 846 -19.21 -40.26 13.59
CA GLY A 846 -19.16 -38.81 13.32
C GLY A 846 -18.13 -38.05 14.15
N LYS A 847 -17.20 -38.74 14.83
CA LYS A 847 -16.19 -38.13 15.71
C LYS A 847 -14.79 -38.15 15.10
N PHE A 848 -14.02 -37.12 15.41
CA PHE A 848 -12.58 -37.03 15.12
C PHE A 848 -11.76 -37.67 16.25
N VAL A 849 -10.87 -38.61 15.92
CA VAL A 849 -9.92 -39.18 16.88
C VAL A 849 -8.50 -38.71 16.53
N LYS A 850 -7.77 -38.17 17.51
CA LYS A 850 -6.39 -37.62 17.37
C LYS A 850 -5.35 -38.61 17.90
N GLU A 851 -4.24 -38.77 17.19
CA GLU A 851 -3.03 -39.45 17.68
C GLU A 851 -1.80 -38.55 17.46
N PHE A 852 -0.97 -38.37 18.48
CA PHE A 852 0.23 -37.52 18.45
C PHE A 852 1.50 -38.37 18.35
N GLN A 853 2.35 -38.13 17.33
CA GLN A 853 3.70 -38.72 17.27
C GLN A 853 4.77 -37.62 17.22
N SER A 854 5.72 -37.63 18.17
CA SER A 854 6.88 -36.73 18.15
C SER A 854 8.01 -37.34 17.31
N ARG A 855 8.59 -36.56 16.39
CA ARG A 855 9.86 -36.92 15.75
C ARG A 855 11.00 -36.61 16.72
N LYS A 856 11.57 -37.63 17.36
CA LYS A 856 12.96 -37.54 17.82
C LYS A 856 13.84 -37.43 16.58
N ASN A 857 14.54 -36.32 16.40
CA ASN A 857 15.86 -36.32 15.78
C ASN A 857 16.75 -35.25 16.42
N SER A 858 17.96 -35.71 16.72
CA SER A 858 19.04 -35.15 17.52
C SER A 858 19.69 -33.92 16.90
N THR A 859 19.79 -32.82 17.67
CA THR A 859 21.02 -32.03 17.96
C THR A 859 20.64 -30.89 18.90
N GLY A 860 21.30 -30.80 20.05
CA GLY A 860 20.87 -29.99 21.18
C GLY A 860 21.09 -28.48 21.05
N PHE A 861 20.10 -27.72 21.52
CA PHE A 861 20.27 -26.43 22.17
C PHE A 861 19.00 -26.15 22.99
N GLN A 862 19.13 -26.00 24.32
CA GLN A 862 18.03 -25.57 25.20
C GLN A 862 18.27 -24.12 25.65
N PRO A 863 17.35 -23.18 25.47
CA PRO A 863 17.29 -21.97 26.29
C PRO A 863 16.58 -22.31 27.61
N ARG A 864 17.28 -22.17 28.73
CA ARG A 864 16.68 -22.19 30.07
C ARG A 864 15.96 -20.87 30.33
N LEU A 865 14.69 -20.92 30.74
CA LEU A 865 14.04 -19.85 31.49
C LEU A 865 14.01 -20.25 32.99
N PRO A 866 14.13 -19.29 33.93
CA PRO A 866 14.33 -19.60 35.35
C PRO A 866 13.05 -20.14 35.99
N ALA A 867 13.14 -21.32 36.60
CA ALA A 867 12.06 -21.94 37.36
C ALA A 867 11.90 -21.26 38.73
N ASN A 868 10.68 -20.83 39.04
CA ASN A 868 10.29 -20.38 40.37
C ASN A 868 10.17 -21.60 41.32
N PRO A 869 10.91 -21.67 42.45
CA PRO A 869 10.94 -22.86 43.32
C PRO A 869 9.68 -23.14 44.14
N ASN A 870 8.63 -22.31 44.05
CA ASN A 870 7.46 -22.38 44.95
C ASN A 870 6.13 -22.83 44.29
N ALA A 871 6.13 -23.44 43.10
CA ALA A 871 4.92 -23.91 42.44
C ALA A 871 4.37 -25.22 43.05
N GLN A 872 3.07 -25.26 43.35
CA GLN A 872 2.35 -26.43 43.89
C GLN A 872 1.64 -27.23 42.78
N PRO A 873 1.20 -28.49 43.01
CA PRO A 873 0.56 -29.31 42.00
C PRO A 873 -0.81 -28.74 41.59
N GLY A 874 -0.82 -27.94 40.52
CA GLY A 874 -1.98 -27.17 40.05
C GLY A 874 -1.59 -26.06 39.05
N ASP A 875 -0.32 -25.67 39.01
CA ASP A 875 0.18 -24.66 38.08
C ASP A 875 0.45 -25.24 36.68
N CYS A 876 -0.62 -25.42 35.90
CA CYS A 876 -0.50 -25.46 34.44
C CYS A 876 -0.48 -24.01 33.92
N ASP A 877 0.62 -23.68 33.23
CA ASP A 877 0.98 -22.35 32.73
C ASP A 877 -0.12 -21.70 31.87
N TYR A 878 -0.26 -20.38 32.03
CA TYR A 878 -1.27 -19.49 31.43
C TYR A 878 -1.34 -19.63 29.90
N GLU A 879 -0.21 -19.90 29.25
CA GLU A 879 -0.13 -20.14 27.80
C GLU A 879 -0.73 -21.49 27.36
N THR A 880 -0.78 -22.50 28.22
CA THR A 880 -1.40 -23.80 27.91
C THR A 880 -2.94 -23.72 27.95
N LYS A 881 -3.51 -22.89 28.84
CA LYS A 881 -4.95 -22.60 28.86
C LYS A 881 -5.38 -21.74 27.66
N LYS A 882 -4.50 -20.86 27.18
CA LYS A 882 -4.70 -20.02 25.99
C LYS A 882 -4.84 -20.84 24.71
N ALA A 883 -4.11 -21.96 24.60
CA ALA A 883 -4.20 -22.88 23.47
C ALA A 883 -5.47 -23.78 23.48
N LEU A 884 -6.09 -23.99 24.65
CA LEU A 884 -7.30 -24.81 24.79
C LEU A 884 -8.59 -24.00 24.71
N GLY A 885 -8.56 -22.69 24.99
CA GLY A 885 -9.75 -21.82 24.96
C GLY A 885 -10.08 -21.23 23.58
N VAL A 886 -9.28 -21.50 22.55
CA VAL A 886 -9.48 -21.06 21.16
C VAL A 886 -9.83 -22.24 20.23
N LEU A 887 -9.98 -23.45 20.78
CA LEU A 887 -10.39 -24.66 20.04
C LEU A 887 -11.90 -24.73 19.89
#